data_AF-A0A7X3XNE3-F1
#
_entry.id   AF-A0A7X3XNE3-F1
#
_cell.length_a   1.000
_cell.length_b   1.000
_cell.length_c   1.000
_cell.angle_alpha   90.00
_cell.angle_beta   90.00
_cell.angle_gamma   90.00
#
_symmetry.space_group_name_H-M   'P 1'
#
loop_
_entity.id
_entity.type
_entity.pdbx_description
1 polymer ?
#
loop_
_entity_poly.entity_id
_entity_poly.type
_entity_poly.pdbx_seq_one_letter_code
_entity_poly.pdbx_strand_id
1 'polypeptide(L)'
;MTHQNHTRRSLWTSYNFSAKLTTFFRLWRHLMVRDILPIVIFAVAFSLANAQKSEVNMVERWGVYEVTLNGPSTGNPFIEVELTAKFKHRDTNEGQTFEPHGFYDGDGVYKIRFMPDEVGEWTYTTKSNVPELHGQTGQFTCVAPSAGNHGPVHVYKDFYLRYADGTPYHQFGTTCYAWAHQGEAMEKQTLDTLAEAPFNKMRMCIFPKDYVYNKNEPVYYPFEGKPLKDWDFTRFNPEFWQHFERRVRDLLDLGIEADIILFHTYDRWDFENMDAESDDRYIRYAVARLAAFRNVWWSLANEYDFMPAKAESDWDRFFQIIRDSDPHRRLRGIHNGRRWYDHNKPWVTHTSIQTSNMAQGIRYRTQYGKPVIYDECRYEGDIPQGWGNITAEEMVQRFWAGTISGCYVGHGETYKHPEDLLWWAKGGVLRGESPPRIAFLKDFMTSAPAFETLEPIGDDKGRYILAKHGEYYLAYTTEPQTITLDLEGEQPYKVDRVDTWNMKIVPVGTAHPGEHTFASPYNGVAYRFTPYAPGEKLRPEAKASADVLQGSAPLTVNFSAAGDVAHHWSFGDGATSTESNPTHVYENLGRYVATLTVMDPEGDTATTSLALHVLPEAPTDIGTHTEFPGSRDGLVFLWHDSLEDSGEIESRGDAEIAADRQMDLTGGAFLTKNVNDKLLEACQASNQLTLECLVTTDTLDQSGPARIISFSKDSTHRNFTFGQDGNRFAVRIRTPRTGTNALGGEFHFGKIESGRPMHVIVSYFPGNVYCYIDGELAHVSNGTQGDFSNWERYLLLFGDEASGGRNWEGKLSRVAIYNRFIGVEEAVHKFKLVHGE
;
A
#
# COMPACT_ATOMS: atom_id res chain seq x y z
N MET A 1 -54.82 -8.42 -45.17
CA MET A 1 -54.32 -8.34 -46.56
C MET A 1 -52.90 -7.80 -46.50
N THR A 2 -51.90 -8.70 -46.59
CA THR A 2 -50.78 -8.74 -47.58
C THR A 2 -49.70 -7.66 -47.36
N HIS A 3 -48.37 -7.92 -47.26
CA HIS A 3 -47.52 -9.06 -47.64
C HIS A 3 -46.11 -8.98 -46.97
N GLN A 4 -45.57 -10.14 -46.53
CA GLN A 4 -44.18 -10.70 -46.60
C GLN A 4 -42.92 -9.94 -46.04
N ASN A 5 -42.17 -10.49 -45.06
CA ASN A 5 -41.05 -11.50 -45.07
C ASN A 5 -39.70 -10.93 -45.59
N HIS A 6 -38.51 -11.09 -44.99
CA HIS A 6 -37.88 -12.15 -44.19
C HIS A 6 -36.77 -11.62 -43.26
N THR A 7 -36.62 -12.24 -42.09
CA THR A 7 -35.50 -12.16 -41.13
C THR A 7 -34.51 -13.33 -41.33
N ARG A 8 -33.24 -13.15 -40.93
CA ARG A 8 -32.42 -14.23 -40.31
C ARG A 8 -31.18 -13.70 -39.56
N ARG A 9 -31.12 -14.09 -38.28
CA ARG A 9 -29.96 -14.09 -37.36
C ARG A 9 -29.09 -15.33 -37.60
N SER A 10 -27.82 -15.25 -37.19
CA SER A 10 -27.20 -16.05 -36.09
C SER A 10 -25.83 -16.70 -36.38
N LEU A 11 -24.90 -16.43 -35.45
CA LEU A 11 -23.97 -17.33 -34.75
C LEU A 11 -22.95 -18.17 -35.55
N TRP A 12 -21.66 -17.99 -35.20
CA TRP A 12 -20.63 -19.03 -35.33
C TRP A 12 -19.64 -18.98 -34.15
N THR A 13 -19.45 -20.15 -33.54
CA THR A 13 -18.40 -20.53 -32.58
C THR A 13 -17.41 -21.49 -33.26
N SER A 14 -16.13 -21.33 -32.89
CA SER A 14 -15.00 -22.28 -32.78
C SER A 14 -14.84 -23.48 -33.74
N TYR A 15 -13.62 -23.67 -34.28
CA TYR A 15 -13.11 -25.01 -34.65
C TYR A 15 -11.58 -25.14 -34.54
N ASN A 16 -11.17 -26.23 -33.86
CA ASN A 16 -9.83 -26.81 -33.72
C ASN A 16 -9.39 -27.52 -35.02
N PHE A 17 -8.08 -27.67 -35.25
CA PHE A 17 -7.55 -28.49 -36.36
C PHE A 17 -6.41 -29.43 -35.92
N SER A 18 -6.61 -30.73 -36.14
CA SER A 18 -5.59 -31.78 -36.09
C SER A 18 -6.01 -32.99 -36.96
N ALA A 19 -5.02 -33.53 -37.69
CA ALA A 19 -4.87 -34.89 -38.22
C ALA A 19 -5.10 -35.21 -39.73
N LYS A 20 -3.95 -35.50 -40.40
CA LYS A 20 -3.55 -36.66 -41.26
C LYS A 20 -4.27 -37.00 -42.59
N LEU A 21 -3.48 -37.21 -43.67
CA LEU A 21 -3.44 -38.40 -44.59
C LEU A 21 -2.34 -38.22 -45.69
N THR A 22 -1.19 -38.93 -45.69
CA THR A 22 -0.81 -40.21 -46.39
C THR A 22 -0.58 -40.18 -47.93
N THR A 23 0.71 -40.21 -48.32
CA THR A 23 1.44 -40.98 -49.37
C THR A 23 0.84 -41.27 -50.75
N PHE A 24 1.54 -40.92 -51.85
CA PHE A 24 1.59 -41.69 -53.12
C PHE A 24 2.85 -41.36 -53.99
N PHE A 25 3.66 -42.41 -54.25
CA PHE A 25 4.61 -42.67 -55.36
C PHE A 25 6.08 -42.18 -55.38
N ARG A 26 6.95 -43.22 -55.33
CA ARG A 26 8.34 -43.31 -55.80
C ARG A 26 8.39 -43.56 -57.31
N LEU A 27 9.22 -42.85 -58.07
CA LEU A 27 10.15 -43.39 -59.10
C LEU A 27 10.88 -42.23 -59.80
N TRP A 28 12.19 -42.09 -59.63
CA TRP A 28 13.15 -41.98 -60.74
C TRP A 28 14.59 -41.88 -60.22
N ARG A 29 15.43 -42.77 -60.74
CA ARG A 29 16.87 -42.88 -60.47
C ARG A 29 17.55 -42.88 -61.84
N HIS A 30 18.67 -42.17 -61.92
CA HIS A 30 19.68 -42.10 -63.00
C HIS A 30 19.45 -41.13 -64.17
N LEU A 31 20.33 -40.13 -64.24
CA LEU A 31 21.35 -40.02 -65.30
C LEU A 31 22.51 -39.14 -64.78
N MET A 32 23.72 -39.70 -64.73
CA MET A 32 24.97 -38.93 -64.61
C MET A 32 25.34 -38.42 -66.00
N VAL A 33 25.76 -37.16 -66.11
CA VAL A 33 26.79 -36.74 -67.08
C VAL A 33 27.84 -35.97 -66.30
N ARG A 34 29.09 -36.37 -66.55
CA ARG A 34 30.33 -36.00 -65.88
C ARG A 34 30.97 -34.84 -66.64
N ASP A 35 31.80 -34.10 -65.89
CA ASP A 35 32.90 -33.24 -66.33
C ASP A 35 32.61 -31.72 -66.46
N ILE A 36 33.47 -30.93 -65.81
CA ILE A 36 33.49 -29.46 -65.59
C ILE A 36 32.89 -28.97 -64.25
N LEU A 37 33.10 -29.70 -63.15
CA LEU A 37 32.78 -29.18 -61.80
C LEU A 37 33.77 -29.51 -60.64
N PRO A 38 35.11 -29.59 -60.82
CA PRO A 38 36.00 -29.51 -59.65
C PRO A 38 36.75 -28.18 -59.47
N ILE A 39 36.77 -27.27 -60.45
CA ILE A 39 37.61 -26.05 -60.37
C ILE A 39 36.83 -24.81 -59.89
N VAL A 40 35.50 -24.77 -60.07
CA VAL A 40 34.68 -23.63 -59.63
C VAL A 40 34.18 -23.77 -58.18
N ILE A 41 34.08 -24.99 -57.65
CA ILE A 41 33.60 -25.22 -56.27
C ILE A 41 34.68 -24.88 -55.23
N PHE A 42 35.97 -25.01 -55.55
CA PHE A 42 37.04 -24.62 -54.62
C PHE A 42 37.25 -23.09 -54.55
N ALA A 43 36.97 -22.34 -55.63
CA ALA A 43 37.09 -20.89 -55.63
C ALA A 43 35.88 -20.17 -54.99
N VAL A 44 34.68 -20.76 -55.05
CA VAL A 44 33.48 -20.23 -54.38
C VAL A 44 33.45 -20.62 -52.89
N ALA A 45 34.00 -21.78 -52.50
CA ALA A 45 34.15 -22.15 -51.09
C ALA A 45 35.21 -21.30 -50.35
N PHE A 46 36.25 -20.82 -51.05
CA PHE A 46 37.26 -19.94 -50.44
C PHE A 46 36.85 -18.46 -50.39
N SER A 47 35.90 -18.03 -51.23
CA SER A 47 35.36 -16.66 -51.22
C SER A 47 34.11 -16.50 -50.33
N LEU A 48 33.45 -17.59 -49.93
CA LEU A 48 32.41 -17.60 -48.88
C LEU A 48 32.97 -17.83 -47.46
N ALA A 49 34.27 -18.09 -47.31
CA ALA A 49 34.94 -18.20 -46.01
C ALA A 49 35.50 -16.85 -45.49
N ASN A 50 35.43 -15.78 -46.28
CA ASN A 50 35.93 -14.44 -45.93
C ASN A 50 34.87 -13.32 -46.02
N ALA A 51 33.59 -13.68 -46.12
CA ALA A 51 32.50 -12.77 -45.76
C ALA A 51 32.22 -12.95 -44.27
N GLN A 52 33.17 -12.50 -43.43
CA GLN A 52 32.86 -12.14 -42.06
C GLN A 52 31.72 -11.14 -42.15
N LYS A 53 30.48 -11.58 -41.85
CA LYS A 53 29.39 -10.65 -41.55
C LYS A 53 30.00 -9.67 -40.56
N SER A 54 30.19 -8.43 -40.97
CA SER A 54 30.43 -7.34 -40.03
C SER A 54 29.22 -7.37 -39.12
N GLU A 55 29.33 -7.97 -37.93
CA GLU A 55 28.38 -7.74 -36.87
C GLU A 55 28.31 -6.23 -36.72
N VAL A 56 27.12 -5.71 -36.99
CA VAL A 56 26.87 -4.30 -36.85
C VAL A 56 26.89 -4.05 -35.35
N ASN A 57 28.02 -3.60 -34.81
CA ASN A 57 28.23 -3.23 -33.41
C ASN A 57 27.40 -1.98 -33.07
N MET A 58 26.08 -2.11 -33.06
CA MET A 58 25.14 -1.05 -32.71
C MET A 58 24.44 -1.39 -31.40
N VAL A 59 24.29 -0.38 -30.55
CA VAL A 59 23.49 -0.44 -29.32
C VAL A 59 22.67 0.84 -29.24
N GLU A 60 21.45 0.77 -28.73
CA GLU A 60 20.68 2.00 -28.51
C GLU A 60 21.26 2.80 -27.33
N ARG A 61 21.06 4.12 -27.34
CA ARG A 61 21.23 4.95 -26.15
C ARG A 61 20.40 4.35 -25.02
N TRP A 62 21.02 4.17 -23.85
CA TRP A 62 20.46 3.48 -22.69
C TRP A 62 20.19 1.98 -22.87
N GLY A 63 20.71 1.37 -23.93
CA GLY A 63 20.84 -0.08 -24.08
C GLY A 63 22.09 -0.60 -23.37
N VAL A 64 22.27 -1.92 -23.32
CA VAL A 64 23.46 -2.55 -22.71
C VAL A 64 24.43 -2.97 -23.81
N TYR A 65 25.64 -2.41 -23.78
CA TYR A 65 26.78 -2.91 -24.53
C TYR A 65 27.62 -3.82 -23.64
N GLU A 66 27.99 -5.01 -24.12
CA GLU A 66 28.74 -6.01 -23.37
C GLU A 66 30.06 -6.35 -24.08
N VAL A 67 31.17 -6.12 -23.39
CA VAL A 67 32.48 -6.64 -23.80
C VAL A 67 32.65 -8.01 -23.19
N THR A 68 32.87 -9.04 -24.00
CA THR A 68 33.16 -10.41 -23.53
C THR A 68 34.60 -10.78 -23.90
N LEU A 69 35.36 -11.23 -22.91
CA LEU A 69 36.76 -11.62 -23.04
C LEU A 69 36.97 -13.02 -22.47
N ASN A 70 37.94 -13.74 -23.02
CA ASN A 70 38.44 -14.98 -22.43
C ASN A 70 39.70 -14.66 -21.62
N GLY A 71 39.83 -15.26 -20.45
CA GLY A 71 40.98 -15.12 -19.58
C GLY A 71 41.19 -16.35 -18.69
N PRO A 72 41.99 -16.21 -17.62
CA PRO A 72 42.28 -17.31 -16.70
C PRO A 72 41.03 -17.88 -16.04
N SER A 73 40.94 -19.21 -15.97
CA SER A 73 39.92 -19.93 -15.20
C SER A 73 40.49 -20.68 -13.98
N THR A 74 41.82 -20.66 -13.83
CA THR A 74 42.54 -21.25 -12.68
C THR A 74 42.65 -20.26 -11.52
N GLY A 75 42.85 -20.76 -10.30
CA GLY A 75 42.89 -19.90 -9.10
C GLY A 75 41.50 -19.46 -8.68
N ASN A 76 41.39 -18.32 -7.99
CA ASN A 76 40.10 -17.69 -7.73
C ASN A 76 39.92 -16.42 -8.61
N PRO A 77 39.32 -16.54 -9.81
CA PRO A 77 39.16 -15.44 -10.74
C PRO A 77 38.25 -14.31 -10.24
N PHE A 78 37.42 -14.55 -9.22
CA PHE A 78 36.53 -13.55 -8.63
C PHE A 78 37.26 -12.53 -7.73
N ILE A 79 38.46 -12.87 -7.24
CA ILE A 79 39.22 -12.03 -6.31
C ILE A 79 40.64 -11.73 -6.80
N GLU A 80 41.21 -12.60 -7.63
CA GLU A 80 42.59 -12.46 -8.13
C GLU A 80 42.68 -11.59 -9.39
N VAL A 81 41.57 -11.40 -10.11
CA VAL A 81 41.53 -10.65 -11.37
C VAL A 81 40.80 -9.33 -11.20
N GLU A 82 41.51 -8.24 -11.46
CA GLU A 82 40.96 -6.91 -11.58
C GLU A 82 40.68 -6.63 -13.06
N LEU A 83 39.49 -6.12 -13.37
CA LEU A 83 39.12 -5.76 -14.74
C LEU A 83 38.25 -4.51 -14.73
N THR A 84 38.62 -3.51 -15.53
CA THR A 84 37.79 -2.34 -15.87
C THR A 84 37.89 -2.06 -17.37
N ALA A 85 37.00 -1.24 -17.91
CA ALA A 85 37.20 -0.65 -19.24
C ALA A 85 36.84 0.82 -19.27
N LYS A 86 37.74 1.61 -19.85
CA LYS A 86 37.53 3.02 -20.11
C LYS A 86 36.74 3.17 -21.40
N PHE A 87 35.47 3.54 -21.32
CA PHE A 87 34.62 3.89 -22.46
C PHE A 87 34.69 5.39 -22.73
N LYS A 88 34.87 5.77 -24.00
CA LYS A 88 34.98 7.16 -24.44
C LYS A 88 34.18 7.42 -25.70
N HIS A 89 33.36 8.47 -25.68
CA HIS A 89 32.68 9.01 -26.87
C HIS A 89 33.66 9.77 -27.76
N ARG A 90 33.58 9.56 -29.08
CA ARG A 90 34.60 10.01 -30.04
C ARG A 90 34.52 11.50 -30.39
N ASP A 91 33.33 12.10 -30.35
CA ASP A 91 33.08 13.44 -30.91
C ASP A 91 33.09 14.57 -29.86
N THR A 92 33.27 14.26 -28.58
CA THR A 92 33.37 15.28 -27.51
C THR A 92 34.83 15.64 -27.23
N ASN A 93 35.20 16.91 -27.47
CA ASN A 93 36.56 17.45 -27.26
C ASN A 93 37.02 17.40 -25.79
N GLU A 94 36.10 17.17 -24.84
CA GLU A 94 36.37 16.95 -23.40
C GLU A 94 35.90 15.56 -22.90
N GLY A 95 35.48 14.67 -23.82
CA GLY A 95 35.27 13.23 -23.63
C GLY A 95 34.69 12.76 -22.29
N GLN A 96 33.35 12.80 -22.13
CA GLN A 96 32.70 12.04 -21.05
C GLN A 96 33.21 10.61 -21.09
N THR A 97 33.77 10.18 -19.98
CA THR A 97 34.45 8.89 -19.84
C THR A 97 33.76 8.11 -18.74
N PHE A 98 33.52 6.84 -19.00
CA PHE A 98 33.03 5.90 -17.99
C PHE A 98 34.06 4.80 -17.79
N GLU A 99 34.21 4.34 -16.55
CA GLU A 99 35.11 3.23 -16.22
C GLU A 99 34.38 2.16 -15.38
N PRO A 100 33.37 1.47 -15.95
CA PRO A 100 32.73 0.34 -15.27
C PRO A 100 33.74 -0.76 -14.93
N HIS A 101 33.48 -1.41 -13.79
CA HIS A 101 34.15 -2.65 -13.42
C HIS A 101 33.64 -3.82 -14.26
N GLY A 102 34.57 -4.70 -14.63
CA GLY A 102 34.27 -6.01 -15.17
C GLY A 102 34.05 -7.05 -14.08
N PHE A 103 33.59 -8.23 -14.50
CA PHE A 103 33.32 -9.36 -13.62
C PHE A 103 33.64 -10.69 -14.33
N TYR A 104 33.97 -11.71 -13.54
CA TYR A 104 34.07 -13.08 -14.03
C TYR A 104 32.67 -13.71 -14.12
N ASP A 105 32.38 -14.44 -15.19
CA ASP A 105 31.06 -15.01 -15.49
C ASP A 105 31.09 -16.55 -15.66
N GLY A 106 32.13 -17.20 -15.15
CA GLY A 106 32.32 -18.65 -15.27
C GLY A 106 33.09 -19.08 -16.52
N ASP A 107 33.61 -20.31 -16.51
CA ASP A 107 34.26 -20.96 -17.66
C ASP A 107 35.34 -20.13 -18.39
N GLY A 108 36.13 -19.34 -17.66
CA GLY A 108 37.16 -18.47 -18.25
C GLY A 108 36.63 -17.21 -18.93
N VAL A 109 35.33 -16.93 -18.81
CA VAL A 109 34.67 -15.78 -19.43
C VAL A 109 34.64 -14.60 -18.46
N TYR A 110 35.06 -13.43 -18.95
CA TYR A 110 34.98 -12.16 -18.26
C TYR A 110 34.15 -11.17 -19.06
N LYS A 111 33.37 -10.35 -18.37
CA LYS A 111 32.45 -9.40 -18.99
C LYS A 111 32.60 -8.01 -18.41
N ILE A 112 32.35 -7.01 -19.24
CA ILE A 112 32.21 -5.61 -18.83
C ILE A 112 30.96 -5.07 -19.51
N ARG A 113 30.02 -4.57 -18.72
CA ARG A 113 28.78 -3.99 -19.23
C ARG A 113 28.82 -2.48 -19.13
N PHE A 114 28.31 -1.83 -20.17
CA PHE A 114 28.24 -0.37 -20.26
C PHE A 114 26.93 0.06 -20.90
N MET A 115 26.29 1.07 -20.29
CA MET A 115 25.11 1.72 -20.85
C MET A 115 25.49 3.10 -21.42
N PRO A 116 25.60 3.27 -22.76
CA PRO A 116 25.92 4.57 -23.35
C PRO A 116 24.75 5.56 -23.19
N ASP A 117 25.07 6.80 -22.85
CA ASP A 117 24.12 7.89 -22.65
C ASP A 117 24.11 8.92 -23.79
N GLU A 118 24.97 8.77 -24.79
CA GLU A 118 25.07 9.65 -25.96
C GLU A 118 25.13 8.84 -27.26
N VAL A 119 24.41 9.31 -28.29
CA VAL A 119 24.44 8.74 -29.66
C VAL A 119 25.78 9.08 -30.32
N GLY A 120 26.30 8.17 -31.15
CA GLY A 120 27.54 8.35 -31.89
C GLY A 120 28.54 7.22 -31.66
N GLU A 121 29.78 7.46 -32.07
CA GLU A 121 30.84 6.45 -31.99
C GLU A 121 31.47 6.40 -30.59
N TRP A 122 31.53 5.20 -30.02
CA TRP A 122 32.18 4.92 -28.76
C TRP A 122 33.36 3.97 -28.96
N THR A 123 34.39 4.18 -28.15
CA THR A 123 35.57 3.31 -28.08
C THR A 123 35.78 2.86 -26.65
N TYR A 124 36.39 1.69 -26.47
CA TYR A 124 36.82 1.24 -25.15
C TYR A 124 38.27 0.77 -25.14
N THR A 125 38.88 0.82 -23.96
CA THR A 125 40.17 0.19 -23.67
C THR A 125 40.13 -0.45 -22.29
N THR A 126 40.41 -1.75 -22.20
CA THR A 126 40.38 -2.47 -20.94
C THR A 126 41.66 -2.26 -20.13
N LYS A 127 41.53 -2.35 -18.81
CA LYS A 127 42.63 -2.36 -17.87
C LYS A 127 42.46 -3.55 -16.94
N SER A 128 43.48 -4.38 -16.86
CA SER A 128 43.52 -5.53 -15.96
C SER A 128 44.92 -5.75 -15.40
N ASN A 129 45.03 -6.43 -14.26
CA ASN A 129 46.28 -7.00 -13.77
C ASN A 129 46.70 -8.27 -14.54
N VAL A 130 45.80 -8.85 -15.33
CA VAL A 130 46.06 -10.01 -16.19
C VAL A 130 46.40 -9.56 -17.62
N PRO A 131 47.54 -9.98 -18.21
CA PRO A 131 47.96 -9.56 -19.54
C PRO A 131 46.96 -9.85 -20.66
N GLU A 132 46.27 -11.01 -20.62
CA GLU A 132 45.29 -11.42 -21.63
C GLU A 132 44.06 -10.51 -21.65
N LEU A 133 43.72 -9.89 -20.52
CA LEU A 133 42.56 -9.01 -20.37
C LEU A 133 42.93 -7.52 -20.42
N HIS A 134 44.21 -7.17 -20.35
CA HIS A 134 44.70 -5.80 -20.32
C HIS A 134 44.88 -5.21 -21.72
N GLY A 135 44.49 -3.95 -21.92
CA GLY A 135 44.74 -3.21 -23.15
C GLY A 135 43.94 -3.70 -24.36
N GLN A 136 42.89 -4.50 -24.14
CA GLN A 136 41.95 -4.88 -25.19
C GLN A 136 41.16 -3.66 -25.62
N THR A 137 40.96 -3.48 -26.93
CA THR A 137 40.27 -2.32 -27.49
C THR A 137 39.13 -2.74 -28.40
N GLY A 138 38.15 -1.85 -28.55
CA GLY A 138 37.06 -2.03 -29.51
C GLY A 138 36.26 -0.76 -29.70
N GLN A 139 35.33 -0.80 -30.63
CA GLN A 139 34.44 0.32 -30.97
C GLN A 139 33.03 -0.16 -31.26
N PHE A 140 32.05 0.70 -31.01
CA PHE A 140 30.65 0.48 -31.32
C PHE A 140 29.93 1.80 -31.57
N THR A 141 28.80 1.74 -32.26
CA THR A 141 27.94 2.90 -32.53
C THR A 141 26.74 2.87 -31.58
N CYS A 142 26.59 3.92 -30.79
CA CYS A 142 25.35 4.18 -30.05
C CYS A 142 24.34 4.86 -30.97
N VAL A 143 23.15 4.28 -31.13
CA VAL A 143 22.06 4.82 -31.97
C VAL A 143 20.94 5.44 -31.13
N ALA A 144 20.02 6.15 -31.78
CA ALA A 144 18.85 6.70 -31.10
C ALA A 144 18.04 5.59 -30.38
N PRO A 145 17.43 5.88 -29.21
CA PRO A 145 16.62 4.91 -28.50
C PRO A 145 15.33 4.57 -29.28
N SER A 146 14.88 3.32 -29.15
CA SER A 146 13.56 2.88 -29.61
C SER A 146 12.42 3.61 -28.88
N ALA A 147 11.22 3.58 -29.45
CA ALA A 147 10.08 4.39 -28.97
C ALA A 147 9.63 4.12 -27.51
N GLY A 148 9.95 2.96 -26.94
CA GLY A 148 9.67 2.62 -25.52
C GLY A 148 10.90 2.72 -24.60
N ASN A 149 12.05 3.14 -25.13
CA ASN A 149 13.28 3.27 -24.37
C ASN A 149 13.45 4.73 -23.91
N HIS A 150 12.87 5.04 -22.76
CA HIS A 150 12.94 6.37 -22.13
C HIS A 150 14.26 6.63 -21.37
N GLY A 151 15.12 5.61 -21.26
CA GLY A 151 16.31 5.64 -20.43
C GLY A 151 16.02 5.42 -18.94
N PRO A 152 17.00 5.64 -18.05
CA PRO A 152 16.83 5.41 -16.62
C PRO A 152 15.98 6.47 -15.91
N VAL A 153 15.30 6.06 -14.84
CA VAL A 153 14.60 7.00 -13.95
C VAL A 153 15.60 7.75 -13.05
N HIS A 154 15.37 9.05 -12.85
CA HIS A 154 16.14 9.91 -11.96
C HIS A 154 15.25 10.89 -11.19
N VAL A 155 15.79 11.48 -10.12
CA VAL A 155 15.12 12.54 -9.34
C VAL A 155 15.06 13.84 -10.14
N TYR A 156 13.90 14.47 -10.14
CA TYR A 156 13.59 15.73 -10.83
C TYR A 156 12.95 16.73 -9.85
N LYS A 157 13.49 17.97 -9.81
CA LYS A 157 12.98 19.06 -8.93
C LYS A 157 12.69 18.59 -7.49
N ASP A 158 13.66 17.93 -6.89
CA ASP A 158 13.69 17.44 -5.50
C ASP A 158 12.69 16.32 -5.16
N PHE A 159 11.43 16.38 -5.60
CA PHE A 159 10.37 15.43 -5.19
C PHE A 159 9.87 14.51 -6.29
N TYR A 160 10.14 14.85 -7.55
CA TYR A 160 9.54 14.19 -8.69
C TYR A 160 10.50 13.19 -9.33
N LEU A 161 9.97 12.32 -10.17
CA LEU A 161 10.75 11.34 -10.91
C LEU A 161 10.51 11.52 -12.40
N ARG A 162 11.56 11.35 -13.20
CA ARG A 162 11.51 11.40 -14.66
C ARG A 162 12.43 10.36 -15.26
N TYR A 163 12.08 9.91 -16.45
CA TYR A 163 13.00 9.20 -17.31
C TYR A 163 14.04 10.17 -17.90
N ALA A 164 15.18 9.63 -18.33
CA ALA A 164 16.30 10.40 -18.87
C ALA A 164 15.97 11.17 -20.17
N ASP A 165 14.97 10.75 -20.94
CA ASP A 165 14.46 11.49 -22.09
C ASP A 165 13.55 12.69 -21.73
N GLY A 166 13.24 12.87 -20.44
CA GLY A 166 12.37 13.93 -19.92
C GLY A 166 10.92 13.51 -19.71
N THR A 167 10.54 12.27 -20.08
CA THR A 167 9.20 11.72 -19.85
C THR A 167 8.90 11.64 -18.35
N PRO A 168 7.76 12.16 -17.86
CA PRO A 168 7.35 12.02 -16.47
C PRO A 168 7.24 10.55 -16.04
N TYR A 169 7.71 10.24 -14.84
CA TYR A 169 7.56 8.92 -14.24
C TYR A 169 6.81 9.05 -12.92
N HIS A 170 5.58 8.55 -12.87
CA HIS A 170 4.85 8.38 -11.61
C HIS A 170 4.88 6.90 -11.22
N GLN A 171 5.47 6.61 -10.07
CA GLN A 171 5.64 5.24 -9.61
C GLN A 171 4.32 4.66 -9.07
N PHE A 172 3.97 3.47 -9.57
CA PHE A 172 2.94 2.57 -9.08
C PHE A 172 3.58 1.21 -8.90
N GLY A 173 4.01 0.89 -7.68
CA GLY A 173 4.81 -0.29 -7.43
C GLY A 173 4.01 -1.49 -7.01
N THR A 174 4.64 -2.67 -7.05
CA THR A 174 4.21 -3.82 -6.27
C THR A 174 5.39 -4.54 -5.60
N THR A 175 5.08 -5.46 -4.68
CA THR A 175 6.06 -6.24 -3.92
C THR A 175 5.91 -7.72 -4.25
N CYS A 176 7.02 -8.35 -4.65
CA CYS A 176 7.07 -9.77 -4.97
C CYS A 176 8.48 -10.30 -4.65
N TYR A 177 8.81 -10.43 -3.37
CA TYR A 177 10.20 -10.48 -2.92
C TYR A 177 11.05 -11.60 -3.52
N ALA A 178 10.54 -12.82 -3.60
CA ALA A 178 11.31 -14.01 -3.92
C ALA A 178 10.90 -14.66 -5.24
N TRP A 179 10.27 -13.89 -6.14
CA TRP A 179 9.70 -14.42 -7.38
C TRP A 179 10.75 -15.07 -8.28
N ALA A 180 11.95 -14.48 -8.36
CA ALA A 180 13.09 -14.96 -9.14
C ALA A 180 13.76 -16.22 -8.54
N HIS A 181 13.15 -16.83 -7.52
CA HIS A 181 13.63 -18.02 -6.84
C HIS A 181 12.60 -19.16 -6.85
N GLN A 182 11.48 -18.99 -7.57
CA GLN A 182 10.38 -19.96 -7.58
C GLN A 182 10.43 -20.97 -8.73
N GLY A 183 11.38 -20.81 -9.65
CA GLY A 183 11.55 -21.65 -10.82
C GLY A 183 10.75 -21.15 -12.03
N GLU A 184 11.24 -21.51 -13.22
CA GLU A 184 10.81 -20.96 -14.51
C GLU A 184 9.28 -20.93 -14.73
N ALA A 185 8.55 -21.95 -14.27
CA ALA A 185 7.10 -22.03 -14.47
C ALA A 185 6.35 -20.94 -13.68
N MET A 186 6.72 -20.72 -12.41
CA MET A 186 6.09 -19.72 -11.56
C MET A 186 6.56 -18.32 -11.90
N GLU A 187 7.84 -18.16 -12.22
CA GLU A 187 8.40 -16.90 -12.72
C GLU A 187 7.70 -16.44 -13.99
N LYS A 188 7.45 -17.34 -14.95
CA LYS A 188 6.68 -17.02 -16.16
C LYS A 188 5.24 -16.59 -15.81
N GLN A 189 4.59 -17.28 -14.88
CA GLN A 189 3.23 -16.89 -14.46
C GLN A 189 3.21 -15.51 -13.80
N THR A 190 4.22 -15.17 -13.01
CA THR A 190 4.40 -13.83 -12.45
C THR A 190 4.53 -12.77 -13.55
N LEU A 191 5.35 -13.03 -14.57
CA LEU A 191 5.52 -12.12 -15.71
C LEU A 191 4.22 -11.94 -16.50
N ASP A 192 3.49 -13.03 -16.76
CA ASP A 192 2.19 -12.97 -17.44
C ASP A 192 1.18 -12.12 -16.63
N THR A 193 1.19 -12.22 -15.29
CA THR A 193 0.35 -11.40 -14.40
C THR A 193 0.79 -9.94 -14.40
N LEU A 194 2.10 -9.66 -14.35
CA LEU A 194 2.64 -8.30 -14.35
C LEU A 194 2.33 -7.56 -15.66
N ALA A 195 2.32 -8.27 -16.80
CA ALA A 195 2.02 -7.68 -18.11
C ALA A 195 0.61 -7.05 -18.17
N GLU A 196 -0.33 -7.57 -17.38
CA GLU A 196 -1.71 -7.08 -17.31
C GLU A 196 -1.97 -6.19 -16.08
N ALA A 197 -1.01 -6.09 -15.16
CA ALA A 197 -1.12 -5.32 -13.93
C ALA A 197 -0.71 -3.85 -14.15
N PRO A 198 -1.19 -2.89 -13.32
CA PRO A 198 -0.88 -1.46 -13.52
C PRO A 198 0.54 -1.07 -13.11
N PHE A 199 1.33 -2.00 -12.59
CA PHE A 199 2.57 -1.71 -11.88
C PHE A 199 3.73 -1.42 -12.84
N ASN A 200 4.52 -0.41 -12.50
CA ASN A 200 5.74 -0.02 -13.24
C ASN A 200 7.00 -0.07 -12.38
N LYS A 201 6.91 -0.56 -11.14
CA LYS A 201 8.06 -0.92 -10.30
C LYS A 201 7.76 -2.21 -9.52
N MET A 202 8.74 -3.07 -9.33
CA MET A 202 8.61 -4.23 -8.46
C MET A 202 9.79 -4.38 -7.50
N ARG A 203 9.48 -4.55 -6.21
CA ARG A 203 10.49 -4.89 -5.17
C ARG A 203 10.82 -6.38 -5.24
N MET A 204 12.11 -6.71 -5.36
CA MET A 204 12.60 -8.09 -5.46
C MET A 204 13.96 -8.27 -4.79
N CYS A 205 14.16 -9.40 -4.11
CA CYS A 205 15.38 -9.74 -3.40
C CYS A 205 16.37 -10.47 -4.30
N ILE A 206 17.64 -10.05 -4.28
CA ILE A 206 18.72 -10.87 -4.83
C ILE A 206 18.77 -12.19 -4.08
N PHE A 207 18.95 -12.15 -2.76
CA PHE A 207 18.99 -13.37 -1.97
C PHE A 207 17.61 -14.05 -1.88
N PRO A 208 17.58 -15.39 -1.78
CA PRO A 208 16.35 -16.12 -1.56
C PRO A 208 15.78 -15.80 -0.18
N LYS A 209 14.46 -15.95 -0.04
CA LYS A 209 13.71 -15.60 1.18
C LYS A 209 13.29 -16.86 1.93
N ASP A 210 13.61 -17.01 3.20
CA ASP A 210 12.95 -17.97 4.08
C ASP A 210 12.01 -17.23 5.04
N TYR A 211 10.70 -17.51 4.95
CA TYR A 211 9.72 -16.83 5.80
C TYR A 211 8.42 -17.63 5.94
N VAL A 212 7.50 -17.14 6.78
CA VAL A 212 6.12 -17.68 6.74
C VAL A 212 5.53 -17.45 5.35
N TYR A 213 4.88 -18.48 4.82
CA TYR A 213 4.34 -18.54 3.46
C TYR A 213 5.38 -18.47 2.33
N ASN A 214 6.66 -18.74 2.65
CA ASN A 214 7.69 -18.99 1.64
C ASN A 214 8.75 -19.97 2.16
N LYS A 215 8.59 -21.24 1.82
CA LYS A 215 9.49 -22.35 2.21
C LYS A 215 10.08 -23.10 1.01
N ASN A 216 9.88 -22.59 -0.21
CA ASN A 216 10.43 -23.18 -1.41
C ASN A 216 11.97 -23.06 -1.37
N GLU A 217 12.66 -24.15 -1.69
CA GLU A 217 14.11 -24.12 -1.93
C GLU A 217 14.38 -23.41 -3.26
N PRO A 218 15.31 -22.44 -3.32
CA PRO A 218 15.66 -21.77 -4.56
C PRO A 218 16.34 -22.75 -5.53
N VAL A 219 16.14 -22.53 -6.83
CA VAL A 219 16.77 -23.35 -7.88
C VAL A 219 18.29 -23.12 -7.93
N TYR A 220 18.72 -21.88 -7.70
CA TYR A 220 20.11 -21.46 -7.73
C TYR A 220 20.48 -20.70 -6.46
N TYR A 221 21.77 -20.71 -6.12
CA TYR A 221 22.33 -19.98 -4.99
C TYR A 221 23.44 -19.04 -5.44
N PRO A 222 23.64 -17.87 -4.79
CA PRO A 222 24.55 -16.81 -5.23
C PRO A 222 26.04 -17.15 -5.15
N PHE A 223 26.42 -18.11 -4.31
CA PHE A 223 27.80 -18.52 -4.05
C PHE A 223 28.02 -20.01 -4.34
N GLU A 224 29.26 -20.40 -4.63
CA GLU A 224 29.66 -21.79 -4.62
C GLU A 224 29.67 -22.32 -3.18
N GLY A 225 29.28 -23.58 -2.99
CA GLY A 225 29.18 -24.19 -1.66
C GLY A 225 28.05 -25.19 -1.58
N LYS A 226 27.62 -25.52 -0.36
CA LYS A 226 26.45 -26.39 -0.13
C LYS A 226 25.36 -25.60 0.59
N PRO A 227 24.09 -25.75 0.21
CA PRO A 227 23.00 -25.12 0.96
C PRO A 227 23.04 -25.48 2.45
N LEU A 228 22.88 -24.46 3.29
CA LEU A 228 22.92 -24.53 4.76
C LEU A 228 24.30 -24.88 5.37
N LYS A 229 25.35 -25.09 4.58
CA LYS A 229 26.70 -25.47 5.06
C LYS A 229 27.81 -25.04 4.10
N ASP A 230 28.89 -24.47 4.64
CA ASP A 230 30.16 -24.32 3.91
C ASP A 230 30.05 -23.51 2.60
N TRP A 231 29.48 -22.31 2.65
CA TRP A 231 29.56 -21.36 1.54
C TRP A 231 30.99 -20.84 1.36
N ASP A 232 31.45 -20.77 0.10
CA ASP A 232 32.64 -20.02 -0.26
C ASP A 232 32.23 -18.61 -0.73
N PHE A 233 32.16 -17.66 0.21
CA PHE A 233 31.85 -16.25 -0.11
C PHE A 233 32.92 -15.56 -0.98
N THR A 234 34.00 -16.27 -1.33
CA THR A 234 34.99 -15.81 -2.30
C THR A 234 34.67 -16.26 -3.73
N ARG A 235 33.67 -17.12 -3.94
CA ARG A 235 33.28 -17.63 -5.25
C ARG A 235 31.78 -17.46 -5.48
N PHE A 236 31.42 -16.63 -6.46
CA PHE A 236 30.03 -16.52 -6.89
C PHE A 236 29.66 -17.71 -7.78
N ASN A 237 28.37 -18.03 -7.85
CA ASN A 237 27.84 -19.00 -8.80
C ASN A 237 27.28 -18.27 -10.04
N PRO A 238 27.95 -18.31 -11.20
CA PRO A 238 27.50 -17.56 -12.37
C PRO A 238 26.10 -17.91 -12.86
N GLU A 239 25.64 -19.17 -12.72
CA GLU A 239 24.30 -19.58 -13.17
C GLU A 239 23.19 -18.82 -12.43
N PHE A 240 23.34 -18.62 -11.12
CA PHE A 240 22.41 -17.82 -10.32
C PHE A 240 22.33 -16.39 -10.85
N TRP A 241 23.48 -15.76 -11.08
CA TRP A 241 23.53 -14.37 -11.49
C TRP A 241 23.02 -14.17 -12.92
N GLN A 242 23.35 -15.10 -13.83
CA GLN A 242 22.81 -15.11 -15.18
C GLN A 242 21.29 -15.28 -15.19
N HIS A 243 20.76 -16.15 -14.33
CA HIS A 243 19.32 -16.31 -14.15
C HIS A 243 18.66 -15.02 -13.62
N PHE A 244 19.20 -14.46 -12.55
CA PHE A 244 18.68 -13.23 -11.94
C PHE A 244 18.68 -12.06 -12.95
N GLU A 245 19.74 -11.92 -13.76
CA GLU A 245 19.80 -10.93 -14.84
C GLU A 245 18.74 -11.14 -15.92
N ARG A 246 18.38 -12.40 -16.25
CA ARG A 246 17.26 -12.65 -17.16
C ARG A 246 15.99 -12.05 -16.59
N ARG A 247 15.73 -12.24 -15.29
CA ARG A 247 14.55 -11.70 -14.61
C ARG A 247 14.54 -10.17 -14.55
N VAL A 248 15.69 -9.54 -14.35
CA VAL A 248 15.81 -8.07 -14.46
C VAL A 248 15.50 -7.57 -15.88
N ARG A 249 15.95 -8.30 -16.91
CA ARG A 249 15.63 -8.00 -18.32
C ARG A 249 14.16 -8.25 -18.66
N ASP A 250 13.56 -9.31 -18.14
CA ASP A 250 12.14 -9.57 -18.37
C ASP A 250 11.27 -8.42 -17.82
N LEU A 251 11.62 -7.86 -16.66
CA LEU A 251 10.96 -6.67 -16.13
C LEU A 251 11.22 -5.43 -17.00
N LEU A 252 12.43 -5.28 -17.54
CA LEU A 252 12.76 -4.19 -18.46
C LEU A 252 11.89 -4.24 -19.71
N ASP A 253 11.68 -5.43 -20.26
CA ASP A 253 10.87 -5.66 -21.46
C ASP A 253 9.37 -5.37 -21.21
N LEU A 254 8.91 -5.51 -19.96
CA LEU A 254 7.58 -5.10 -19.52
C LEU A 254 7.46 -3.60 -19.17
N GLY A 255 8.56 -2.84 -19.21
CA GLY A 255 8.57 -1.44 -18.76
C GLY A 255 8.47 -1.28 -17.25
N ILE A 256 8.95 -2.26 -16.48
CA ILE A 256 8.91 -2.30 -15.02
C ILE A 256 10.32 -2.05 -14.46
N GLU A 257 10.41 -1.07 -13.57
CA GLU A 257 11.59 -0.80 -12.75
C GLU A 257 11.82 -1.95 -11.77
N ALA A 258 13.00 -2.56 -11.82
CA ALA A 258 13.44 -3.60 -10.90
C ALA A 258 14.08 -2.93 -9.67
N ASP A 259 13.35 -2.90 -8.56
CA ASP A 259 13.84 -2.39 -7.28
C ASP A 259 14.53 -3.51 -6.51
N ILE A 260 15.85 -3.56 -6.65
CA ILE A 260 16.70 -4.67 -6.26
C ILE A 260 17.09 -4.53 -4.79
N ILE A 261 16.53 -5.40 -3.96
CA ILE A 261 16.88 -5.54 -2.55
C ILE A 261 18.17 -6.36 -2.43
N LEU A 262 19.25 -5.69 -1.99
CA LEU A 262 20.57 -6.29 -1.83
C LEU A 262 20.66 -7.18 -0.60
N PHE A 263 20.07 -6.77 0.51
CA PHE A 263 20.09 -7.49 1.78
C PHE A 263 18.71 -7.57 2.44
N HIS A 264 18.46 -8.59 3.24
CA HIS A 264 17.24 -8.70 4.05
C HIS A 264 17.43 -9.72 5.18
N THR A 265 16.54 -9.70 6.17
CA THR A 265 16.62 -10.60 7.33
C THR A 265 15.90 -11.95 7.16
N TYR A 266 15.26 -12.19 6.01
CA TYR A 266 14.50 -13.42 5.75
C TYR A 266 15.41 -14.56 5.28
N ASP A 267 16.30 -15.01 6.15
CA ASP A 267 17.41 -15.87 5.75
C ASP A 267 17.57 -17.08 6.67
N ARG A 268 18.00 -18.19 6.08
CA ARG A 268 18.49 -19.39 6.79
C ARG A 268 19.76 -19.95 6.19
N TRP A 269 20.26 -19.34 5.13
CA TRP A 269 21.44 -19.76 4.39
C TRP A 269 22.69 -18.98 4.80
N ASP A 270 22.59 -18.03 5.72
CA ASP A 270 23.71 -17.25 6.29
C ASP A 270 24.26 -16.14 5.37
N PHE A 271 23.50 -15.75 4.35
CA PHE A 271 23.80 -14.60 3.49
C PHE A 271 23.65 -13.26 4.23
N GLU A 272 22.76 -13.19 5.24
CA GLU A 272 22.61 -11.96 6.05
C GLU A 272 23.82 -11.70 6.98
N ASN A 273 24.60 -12.75 7.29
CA ASN A 273 25.70 -12.71 8.29
C ASN A 273 27.10 -12.77 7.67
N MET A 274 27.24 -12.52 6.37
CA MET A 274 28.54 -12.41 5.71
C MET A 274 29.46 -11.41 6.43
N ASP A 275 30.77 -11.64 6.40
CA ASP A 275 31.74 -10.67 6.88
C ASP A 275 31.81 -9.42 5.98
N ALA A 276 32.44 -8.36 6.49
CA ALA A 276 32.45 -7.07 5.82
C ALA A 276 33.13 -7.10 4.44
N GLU A 277 34.15 -7.95 4.24
CA GLU A 277 34.85 -8.08 2.96
C GLU A 277 33.97 -8.80 1.93
N SER A 278 33.25 -9.83 2.38
CA SER A 278 32.31 -10.60 1.59
C SER A 278 31.11 -9.74 1.17
N ASP A 279 30.56 -8.91 2.07
CA ASP A 279 29.52 -7.93 1.73
C ASP A 279 29.99 -6.97 0.62
N ASP A 280 31.17 -6.40 0.81
CA ASP A 280 31.81 -5.45 -0.09
C ASP A 280 32.00 -6.02 -1.50
N ARG A 281 32.49 -7.26 -1.55
CA ARG A 281 32.71 -8.01 -2.78
C ARG A 281 31.39 -8.32 -3.47
N TYR A 282 30.40 -8.79 -2.72
CA TYR A 282 29.06 -9.06 -3.20
C TYR A 282 28.42 -7.81 -3.84
N ILE A 283 28.46 -6.66 -3.16
CA ILE A 283 27.89 -5.42 -3.66
C ILE A 283 28.59 -4.98 -4.96
N ARG A 284 29.93 -4.99 -5.00
CA ARG A 284 30.67 -4.61 -6.23
C ARG A 284 30.37 -5.56 -7.38
N TYR A 285 30.24 -6.85 -7.11
CA TYR A 285 29.87 -7.85 -8.10
C TYR A 285 28.44 -7.65 -8.62
N ALA A 286 27.47 -7.40 -7.74
CA ALA A 286 26.10 -7.06 -8.12
C ALA A 286 26.04 -5.81 -9.00
N VAL A 287 26.76 -4.75 -8.62
CA VAL A 287 26.83 -3.48 -9.37
C VAL A 287 27.46 -3.69 -10.75
N ALA A 288 28.61 -4.35 -10.84
CA ALA A 288 29.29 -4.62 -12.11
C ALA A 288 28.40 -5.40 -13.10
N ARG A 289 27.53 -6.27 -12.58
CA ARG A 289 26.62 -7.09 -13.39
C ARG A 289 25.35 -6.34 -13.77
N LEU A 290 24.74 -5.57 -12.86
CA LEU A 290 23.37 -5.07 -13.02
C LEU A 290 23.27 -3.58 -13.34
N ALA A 291 24.27 -2.75 -13.01
CA ALA A 291 24.16 -1.29 -13.12
C ALA A 291 23.92 -0.77 -14.55
N ALA A 292 24.27 -1.55 -15.58
CA ALA A 292 24.01 -1.19 -16.97
C ALA A 292 22.53 -1.33 -17.37
N PHE A 293 21.72 -2.14 -16.68
CA PHE A 293 20.29 -2.28 -16.99
C PHE A 293 19.53 -1.02 -16.59
N ARG A 294 18.82 -0.41 -17.55
CA ARG A 294 18.26 0.93 -17.35
C ARG A 294 17.15 1.02 -16.30
N ASN A 295 16.52 -0.11 -15.97
CA ASN A 295 15.41 -0.22 -15.03
C ASN A 295 15.83 -0.59 -13.60
N VAL A 296 17.13 -0.64 -13.29
CA VAL A 296 17.61 -1.04 -11.95
C VAL A 296 17.58 0.12 -10.96
N TRP A 297 16.99 -0.14 -9.79
CA TRP A 297 17.09 0.68 -8.59
C TRP A 297 17.73 -0.14 -7.48
N TRP A 298 18.51 0.50 -6.61
CA TRP A 298 19.16 -0.15 -5.48
C TRP A 298 18.38 0.09 -4.18
N SER A 299 17.77 -0.97 -3.65
CA SER A 299 17.29 -1.00 -2.27
C SER A 299 18.34 -1.69 -1.42
N LEU A 300 19.06 -0.96 -0.57
CA LEU A 300 20.16 -1.56 0.21
C LEU A 300 19.67 -2.71 1.09
N ALA A 301 18.50 -2.55 1.68
CA ALA A 301 17.87 -3.63 2.41
C ALA A 301 16.35 -3.50 2.43
N ASN A 302 15.69 -4.62 2.71
CA ASN A 302 14.34 -4.65 3.25
C ASN A 302 14.41 -4.91 4.75
N GLU A 303 13.78 -4.03 5.54
CA GLU A 303 13.81 -4.06 7.01
C GLU A 303 15.23 -4.02 7.60
N TYR A 304 16.03 -3.04 7.17
CA TYR A 304 17.46 -2.95 7.47
C TYR A 304 17.80 -3.05 8.97
N ASP A 305 16.94 -2.48 9.82
CA ASP A 305 17.16 -2.38 11.26
C ASP A 305 16.87 -3.68 12.02
N PHE A 306 16.38 -4.72 11.34
CA PHE A 306 16.21 -6.06 11.88
C PHE A 306 17.42 -6.96 11.68
N MET A 307 18.39 -6.59 10.81
CA MET A 307 19.58 -7.39 10.56
C MET A 307 20.61 -7.19 11.68
N PRO A 308 20.81 -8.18 12.58
CA PRO A 308 21.65 -7.98 13.77
C PRO A 308 23.15 -7.95 13.43
N ALA A 309 23.56 -8.52 12.30
CA ALA A 309 24.95 -8.59 11.87
C ALA A 309 25.47 -7.29 11.26
N LYS A 310 24.60 -6.30 10.96
CA LYS A 310 24.96 -5.05 10.27
C LYS A 310 24.70 -3.84 11.17
N ALA A 311 25.72 -3.01 11.36
CA ALA A 311 25.59 -1.73 12.04
C ALA A 311 25.13 -0.63 11.07
N GLU A 312 24.67 0.51 11.60
CA GLU A 312 24.26 1.63 10.74
C GLU A 312 25.37 2.17 9.83
N SER A 313 26.61 2.15 10.32
CA SER A 313 27.81 2.50 9.55
C SER A 313 28.09 1.55 8.38
N ASP A 314 27.61 0.30 8.43
CA ASP A 314 27.72 -0.62 7.31
C ASP A 314 26.82 -0.19 6.16
N TRP A 315 25.59 0.25 6.47
CA TRP A 315 24.68 0.81 5.47
C TRP A 315 25.25 2.07 4.80
N ASP A 316 25.89 2.95 5.57
CA ASP A 316 26.63 4.11 5.03
C ASP A 316 27.73 3.68 4.06
N ARG A 317 28.53 2.68 4.44
CA ARG A 317 29.59 2.09 3.61
C ARG A 317 29.02 1.49 2.33
N PHE A 318 27.94 0.72 2.41
CA PHE A 318 27.30 0.09 1.24
C PHE A 318 26.79 1.13 0.25
N PHE A 319 26.15 2.20 0.73
CA PHE A 319 25.74 3.31 -0.13
C PHE A 319 26.92 3.95 -0.87
N GLN A 320 28.04 4.15 -0.16
CA GLN A 320 29.24 4.74 -0.74
C GLN A 320 29.87 3.81 -1.78
N ILE A 321 29.94 2.50 -1.53
CA ILE A 321 30.43 1.52 -2.49
C ILE A 321 29.58 1.53 -3.77
N ILE A 322 28.26 1.54 -3.65
CA ILE A 322 27.36 1.63 -4.80
C ILE A 322 27.58 2.94 -5.54
N ARG A 323 27.59 4.08 -4.84
CA ARG A 323 27.85 5.40 -5.45
C ARG A 323 29.17 5.44 -6.24
N ASP A 324 30.21 4.82 -5.70
CA ASP A 324 31.56 4.88 -6.27
C ASP A 324 31.77 3.83 -7.38
N SER A 325 31.03 2.71 -7.34
CA SER A 325 31.16 1.61 -8.30
C SER A 325 30.12 1.62 -9.42
N ASP A 326 29.01 2.35 -9.26
CA ASP A 326 27.93 2.48 -10.26
C ASP A 326 28.15 3.72 -11.14
N PRO A 327 28.72 3.56 -12.35
CA PRO A 327 29.00 4.68 -13.26
C PRO A 327 27.73 5.35 -13.79
N HIS A 328 26.57 4.69 -13.66
CA HIS A 328 25.29 5.13 -14.19
C HIS A 328 24.41 5.82 -13.14
N ARG A 329 24.86 5.88 -11.87
CA ARG A 329 24.23 6.61 -10.78
C ARG A 329 22.75 6.26 -10.58
N ARG A 330 22.43 4.96 -10.53
CA ARG A 330 21.07 4.48 -10.29
C ARG A 330 20.48 5.05 -9.00
N LEU A 331 19.16 5.13 -8.98
CA LEU A 331 18.42 5.44 -7.76
C LEU A 331 18.79 4.43 -6.67
N ARG A 332 18.97 4.94 -5.46
CA ARG A 332 19.35 4.17 -4.29
C ARG A 332 18.64 4.67 -3.02
N GLY A 333 18.06 3.73 -2.29
CA GLY A 333 17.28 3.92 -1.07
C GLY A 333 17.48 2.74 -0.11
N ILE A 334 16.85 2.79 1.07
CA ILE A 334 16.92 1.75 2.09
C ILE A 334 15.59 1.69 2.84
N HIS A 335 15.04 0.50 3.05
CA HIS A 335 13.72 0.32 3.65
C HIS A 335 13.81 -0.08 5.12
N ASN A 336 13.09 0.66 5.98
CA ASN A 336 13.00 0.40 7.42
C ASN A 336 12.05 -0.75 7.76
N GLY A 337 12.23 -1.35 8.93
CA GLY A 337 11.23 -2.08 9.69
C GLY A 337 10.67 -1.18 10.79
N ARG A 338 11.41 -0.97 11.88
CA ARG A 338 10.99 -0.08 13.00
C ARG A 338 11.71 1.25 13.02
N ARG A 339 13.04 1.24 12.90
CA ARG A 339 13.89 2.44 12.96
C ARG A 339 14.08 3.02 11.58
N TRP A 340 13.95 4.34 11.47
CA TRP A 340 14.08 5.05 10.21
C TRP A 340 15.53 5.45 9.99
N TYR A 341 16.03 5.20 8.78
CA TYR A 341 17.35 5.65 8.38
C TYR A 341 17.33 7.17 8.11
N ASP A 342 18.46 7.85 8.29
CA ASP A 342 18.56 9.25 7.91
C ASP A 342 18.63 9.40 6.39
N HIS A 343 17.46 9.61 5.77
CA HIS A 343 17.37 9.82 4.32
C HIS A 343 17.94 11.17 3.85
N ASN A 344 18.36 12.08 4.74
CA ASN A 344 19.02 13.33 4.33
C ASN A 344 20.44 13.10 3.81
N LYS A 345 21.07 11.96 4.13
CA LYS A 345 22.45 11.69 3.73
C LYS A 345 22.64 11.82 2.21
N PRO A 346 23.76 12.38 1.74
CA PRO A 346 23.93 12.82 0.34
C PRO A 346 23.99 11.67 -0.66
N TRP A 347 24.23 10.44 -0.20
CA TRP A 347 24.18 9.26 -1.05
C TRP A 347 22.76 8.71 -1.22
N VAL A 348 21.78 9.11 -0.42
CA VAL A 348 20.39 8.63 -0.58
C VAL A 348 19.70 9.45 -1.67
N THR A 349 19.06 8.80 -2.64
CA THR A 349 18.34 9.51 -3.72
C THR A 349 16.87 9.76 -3.41
N HIS A 350 16.23 8.85 -2.67
CA HIS A 350 14.82 8.93 -2.31
C HIS A 350 14.58 8.22 -0.96
N THR A 351 13.45 8.54 -0.35
CA THR A 351 12.97 7.89 0.87
C THR A 351 12.15 6.65 0.46
N SER A 352 12.54 5.48 0.94
CA SER A 352 11.86 4.19 0.71
C SER A 352 11.43 3.68 2.08
N ILE A 353 10.14 3.75 2.42
CA ILE A 353 9.67 3.58 3.82
C ILE A 353 8.59 2.51 3.99
N GLN A 354 8.62 1.89 5.17
CA GLN A 354 7.55 1.05 5.71
C GLN A 354 6.75 1.82 6.75
N THR A 355 5.52 2.21 6.42
CA THR A 355 4.57 2.82 7.37
C THR A 355 3.17 2.83 6.79
N SER A 356 2.16 2.74 7.66
CA SER A 356 0.74 2.87 7.27
C SER A 356 0.15 4.24 7.60
N ASN A 357 0.95 5.16 8.15
CA ASN A 357 0.52 6.52 8.45
C ASN A 357 0.62 7.39 7.19
N MET A 358 -0.43 7.35 6.37
CA MET A 358 -0.48 8.09 5.10
C MET A 358 -0.63 9.60 5.30
N ALA A 359 -1.18 10.04 6.43
CA ALA A 359 -1.40 11.46 6.71
C ALA A 359 -0.08 12.25 6.76
N GLN A 360 1.04 11.61 7.08
CA GLN A 360 2.32 12.27 7.30
C GLN A 360 3.12 12.51 6.01
N GLY A 361 2.58 12.22 4.82
CA GLY A 361 3.30 12.32 3.55
C GLY A 361 3.94 13.69 3.30
N ILE A 362 3.19 14.77 3.55
CA ILE A 362 3.69 16.15 3.41
C ILE A 362 4.84 16.41 4.39
N ARG A 363 4.71 15.97 5.64
CA ARG A 363 5.78 16.10 6.64
C ARG A 363 7.05 15.37 6.18
N TYR A 364 6.93 14.14 5.66
CA TYR A 364 8.09 13.37 5.20
C TYR A 364 8.78 14.05 4.01
N ARG A 365 8.02 14.62 3.06
CA ARG A 365 8.58 15.42 1.96
C ARG A 365 9.37 16.61 2.50
N THR A 366 8.77 17.39 3.41
CA THR A 366 9.42 18.55 4.03
C THR A 366 10.67 18.16 4.84
N GLN A 367 10.61 17.05 5.57
CA GLN A 367 11.70 16.57 6.42
C GLN A 367 12.93 16.16 5.62
N TYR A 368 12.75 15.52 4.46
CA TYR A 368 13.85 14.92 3.70
C TYR A 368 14.24 15.68 2.42
N GLY A 369 13.37 16.53 1.89
CA GLY A 369 13.63 17.25 0.63
C GLY A 369 13.87 16.33 -0.57
N LYS A 370 13.28 15.13 -0.55
CA LYS A 370 13.51 14.05 -1.53
C LYS A 370 12.19 13.36 -1.88
N PRO A 371 12.11 12.59 -2.98
CA PRO A 371 10.92 11.81 -3.30
C PRO A 371 10.61 10.84 -2.16
N VAL A 372 9.34 10.73 -1.76
CA VAL A 372 8.88 9.83 -0.69
C VAL A 372 8.10 8.68 -1.30
N ILE A 373 8.60 7.47 -1.11
CA ILE A 373 8.00 6.23 -1.62
C ILE A 373 7.58 5.38 -0.42
N TYR A 374 6.28 5.22 -0.26
CA TYR A 374 5.69 4.22 0.65
C TYR A 374 5.80 2.85 -0.01
N ASP A 375 7.01 2.30 0.01
CA ASP A 375 7.31 0.99 -0.59
C ASP A 375 6.56 -0.15 0.10
N GLU A 376 6.24 0.00 1.39
CA GLU A 376 5.35 -0.89 2.11
C GLU A 376 4.40 -0.09 3.02
N CYS A 377 3.11 -0.16 2.75
CA CYS A 377 2.09 0.48 3.55
C CYS A 377 1.09 -0.54 4.11
N ARG A 378 1.57 -1.73 4.49
CA ARG A 378 0.82 -2.99 4.63
C ARG A 378 0.29 -3.51 3.29
N TYR A 379 -0.33 -4.69 3.29
CA TYR A 379 -0.80 -5.40 2.09
C TYR A 379 -2.26 -5.82 2.19
N GLU A 380 -2.92 -5.81 1.03
CA GLU A 380 -4.27 -6.36 0.84
C GLU A 380 -4.22 -7.87 1.04
N GLY A 381 -5.09 -8.45 1.88
CA GLY A 381 -5.10 -9.90 2.07
C GLY A 381 -5.80 -10.37 3.34
N ASP A 382 -5.57 -11.63 3.71
CA ASP A 382 -6.26 -12.33 4.80
C ASP A 382 -5.32 -13.16 5.72
N ILE A 383 -4.02 -12.87 5.68
CA ILE A 383 -3.07 -13.47 6.63
C ILE A 383 -3.26 -12.88 8.03
N PRO A 384 -2.98 -13.63 9.11
CA PRO A 384 -3.22 -13.15 10.48
C PRO A 384 -2.26 -12.03 10.91
N GLN A 385 -1.17 -11.81 10.16
CA GLN A 385 -0.20 -10.76 10.47
C GLN A 385 -0.76 -9.39 10.09
N GLY A 386 -0.70 -8.43 11.02
CA GLY A 386 -1.27 -7.08 10.84
C GLY A 386 -0.67 -6.23 9.70
N TRP A 387 0.40 -6.71 9.05
CA TRP A 387 0.99 -6.11 7.87
C TRP A 387 0.40 -6.62 6.55
N GLY A 388 -0.41 -7.68 6.54
CA GLY A 388 -0.94 -8.29 5.30
C GLY A 388 -2.41 -8.67 5.36
N ASN A 389 -3.21 -7.87 6.06
CA ASN A 389 -4.59 -8.21 6.38
C ASN A 389 -5.57 -7.06 6.19
N ILE A 390 -5.20 -6.07 5.38
CA ILE A 390 -6.09 -4.95 5.09
C ILE A 390 -6.99 -5.29 3.89
N THR A 391 -8.11 -4.59 3.80
CA THR A 391 -9.04 -4.71 2.67
C THR A 391 -8.47 -4.09 1.40
N ALA A 392 -9.03 -4.48 0.26
CA ALA A 392 -8.73 -3.89 -1.03
C ALA A 392 -9.03 -2.38 -1.04
N GLU A 393 -10.15 -1.99 -0.43
CA GLU A 393 -10.58 -0.60 -0.28
C GLU A 393 -9.53 0.21 0.49
N GLU A 394 -9.04 -0.30 1.63
CA GLU A 394 -7.98 0.36 2.39
C GLU A 394 -6.70 0.50 1.56
N MET A 395 -6.35 -0.48 0.73
CA MET A 395 -5.19 -0.39 -0.16
C MET A 395 -5.37 0.73 -1.19
N VAL A 396 -6.53 0.78 -1.85
CA VAL A 396 -6.89 1.86 -2.79
C VAL A 396 -6.83 3.21 -2.08
N GLN A 397 -7.32 3.29 -0.85
CA GLN A 397 -7.29 4.53 -0.09
C GLN A 397 -5.86 5.03 0.16
N ARG A 398 -4.91 4.13 0.43
CA ARG A 398 -3.49 4.49 0.63
C ARG A 398 -2.85 5.01 -0.65
N PHE A 399 -3.15 4.42 -1.80
CA PHE A 399 -2.69 4.91 -3.10
C PHE A 399 -3.16 6.34 -3.37
N TRP A 400 -4.47 6.61 -3.20
CA TRP A 400 -5.00 7.96 -3.38
C TRP A 400 -4.43 8.97 -2.39
N ALA A 401 -4.36 8.62 -1.10
CA ALA A 401 -3.78 9.48 -0.07
C ALA A 401 -2.30 9.80 -0.36
N GLY A 402 -1.49 8.79 -0.67
CA GLY A 402 -0.06 8.96 -0.97
C GLY A 402 0.17 9.82 -2.22
N THR A 403 -0.53 9.53 -3.32
CA THR A 403 -0.43 10.32 -4.57
C THR A 403 -0.81 11.78 -4.34
N ILE A 404 -1.89 12.07 -3.61
CA ILE A 404 -2.36 13.43 -3.36
C ILE A 404 -1.46 14.19 -2.39
N SER A 405 -0.76 13.50 -1.48
CA SER A 405 0.31 14.10 -0.68
C SER A 405 1.60 14.38 -1.46
N GLY A 406 1.65 14.12 -2.78
CA GLY A 406 2.84 14.29 -3.60
C GLY A 406 3.89 13.19 -3.41
N CYS A 407 3.48 12.02 -2.90
CA CYS A 407 4.30 10.83 -2.65
C CYS A 407 3.97 9.71 -3.66
N TYR A 408 4.67 8.58 -3.53
CA TYR A 408 4.48 7.38 -4.34
C TYR A 408 4.17 6.17 -3.45
N VAL A 409 3.51 5.14 -3.99
CA VAL A 409 2.99 4.02 -3.19
C VAL A 409 3.25 2.67 -3.85
N GLY A 410 3.70 1.71 -3.05
CA GLY A 410 3.85 0.30 -3.39
C GLY A 410 2.67 -0.54 -2.92
N HIS A 411 2.16 -1.38 -3.83
CA HIS A 411 1.14 -2.39 -3.59
C HIS A 411 1.77 -3.68 -3.06
N GLY A 412 1.02 -4.46 -2.28
CA GLY A 412 1.29 -5.88 -2.14
C GLY A 412 0.03 -6.62 -1.74
N GLU A 413 0.07 -7.94 -1.96
CA GLU A 413 -1.08 -8.82 -1.80
C GLU A 413 -0.67 -10.12 -1.09
N THR A 414 -1.48 -10.54 -0.11
CA THR A 414 -1.24 -11.66 0.79
C THR A 414 -2.48 -12.51 1.03
N TYR A 415 -3.24 -12.85 -0.02
CA TYR A 415 -4.34 -13.81 0.09
C TYR A 415 -3.82 -15.24 0.24
N LYS A 416 -4.26 -15.94 1.29
CA LYS A 416 -3.96 -17.35 1.52
C LYS A 416 -4.41 -18.19 0.34
N HIS A 417 -3.54 -19.11 -0.05
CA HIS A 417 -3.82 -20.11 -1.08
C HIS A 417 -3.59 -21.50 -0.50
N PRO A 418 -4.38 -22.54 -0.87
CA PRO A 418 -4.18 -23.90 -0.37
C PRO A 418 -2.78 -24.47 -0.61
N GLU A 419 -2.12 -24.00 -1.67
CA GLU A 419 -0.74 -24.38 -2.04
C GLU A 419 0.31 -23.36 -1.58
N ASP A 420 -0.05 -22.45 -0.67
CA ASP A 420 0.88 -21.45 -0.12
C ASP A 420 1.46 -20.49 -1.20
N LEU A 421 0.67 -20.17 -2.22
CA LEU A 421 1.05 -19.31 -3.35
C LEU A 421 0.59 -17.86 -3.12
N LEU A 422 1.38 -17.12 -2.33
CA LEU A 422 1.10 -15.71 -2.04
C LEU A 422 1.95 -14.80 -2.93
N TRP A 423 1.29 -13.83 -3.58
CA TRP A 423 1.92 -12.86 -4.47
C TRP A 423 3.13 -12.17 -3.85
N TRP A 424 2.93 -11.54 -2.68
CA TRP A 424 3.95 -10.76 -1.97
C TRP A 424 5.33 -11.45 -1.84
N ALA A 425 5.35 -12.77 -1.68
CA ALA A 425 6.59 -13.53 -1.63
C ALA A 425 6.93 -14.21 -2.96
N LYS A 426 6.04 -15.05 -3.49
CA LYS A 426 6.35 -16.00 -4.56
C LYS A 426 5.98 -15.48 -5.95
N GLY A 427 5.07 -14.51 -6.03
CA GLY A 427 4.44 -14.12 -7.29
C GLY A 427 3.34 -15.08 -7.68
N GLY A 428 3.26 -15.42 -8.97
CA GLY A 428 2.14 -16.15 -9.53
C GLY A 428 1.05 -15.20 -10.01
N VAL A 429 -0.13 -15.24 -9.38
CA VAL A 429 -1.34 -14.54 -9.83
C VAL A 429 -1.90 -13.64 -8.73
N LEU A 430 -2.20 -12.39 -9.07
CA LEU A 430 -2.93 -11.45 -8.22
C LEU A 430 -4.40 -11.89 -8.08
N ARG A 431 -4.92 -11.83 -6.86
CA ARG A 431 -6.28 -12.28 -6.48
C ARG A 431 -7.12 -11.16 -5.90
N GLY A 432 -6.48 -10.07 -5.52
CA GLY A 432 -7.09 -8.92 -4.91
C GLY A 432 -7.90 -8.08 -5.88
N GLU A 433 -8.61 -7.14 -5.29
CA GLU A 433 -9.49 -6.22 -5.97
C GLU A 433 -8.86 -4.84 -6.16
N SER A 434 -7.80 -4.49 -5.44
CA SER A 434 -7.15 -3.17 -5.61
C SER A 434 -6.45 -2.94 -6.96
N PRO A 435 -5.84 -3.93 -7.66
CA PRO A 435 -5.06 -3.63 -8.86
C PRO A 435 -5.86 -2.92 -9.98
N PRO A 436 -7.09 -3.33 -10.35
CA PRO A 436 -7.90 -2.56 -11.30
C PRO A 436 -8.21 -1.12 -10.86
N ARG A 437 -8.37 -0.87 -9.55
CA ARG A 437 -8.63 0.48 -9.02
C ARG A 437 -7.36 1.33 -8.96
N ILE A 438 -6.20 0.72 -8.75
CA ILE A 438 -4.90 1.38 -8.89
C ILE A 438 -4.64 1.75 -10.35
N ALA A 439 -5.03 0.89 -11.31
CA ALA A 439 -5.00 1.21 -12.74
C ALA A 439 -5.87 2.45 -13.03
N PHE A 440 -7.07 2.51 -12.45
CA PHE A 440 -7.93 3.68 -12.57
C PHE A 440 -7.29 4.97 -12.03
N LEU A 441 -6.61 4.93 -10.88
CA LEU A 441 -5.85 6.10 -10.39
C LEU A 441 -4.74 6.50 -11.36
N LYS A 442 -3.97 5.53 -11.87
CA LYS A 442 -2.91 5.77 -12.85
C LYS A 442 -3.45 6.49 -14.09
N ASP A 443 -4.52 5.95 -14.69
CA ASP A 443 -5.18 6.54 -15.85
C ASP A 443 -5.79 7.91 -15.53
N PHE A 444 -6.44 8.06 -14.37
CA PHE A 444 -7.02 9.32 -13.92
C PHE A 444 -5.95 10.42 -13.86
N MET A 445 -4.78 10.14 -13.29
CA MET A 445 -3.69 11.11 -13.19
C MET A 445 -3.06 11.47 -14.54
N THR A 446 -3.16 10.62 -15.56
CA THR A 446 -2.73 11.01 -16.92
C THR A 446 -3.58 12.13 -17.53
N SER A 447 -4.83 12.29 -17.07
CA SER A 447 -5.74 13.35 -17.50
C SER A 447 -5.63 14.65 -16.68
N ALA A 448 -4.89 14.62 -15.57
CA ALA A 448 -4.59 15.79 -14.75
C ALA A 448 -3.42 16.61 -15.37
N PRO A 449 -3.18 17.85 -14.91
CA PRO A 449 -1.91 18.52 -15.19
C PRO A 449 -0.73 17.62 -14.80
N ALA A 450 0.40 17.75 -15.52
CA ALA A 450 1.60 16.96 -15.25
C ALA A 450 1.94 16.97 -13.75
N PHE A 451 2.19 15.79 -13.18
CA PHE A 451 2.26 15.60 -11.73
C PHE A 451 3.29 16.51 -11.05
N GLU A 452 4.43 16.74 -11.70
CA GLU A 452 5.49 17.65 -11.24
C GLU A 452 5.13 19.14 -11.24
N THR A 453 3.96 19.50 -11.77
CA THR A 453 3.40 20.86 -11.74
C THR A 453 2.32 21.03 -10.69
N LEU A 454 1.93 19.94 -10.02
CA LEU A 454 0.97 19.94 -8.93
C LEU A 454 1.70 20.11 -7.59
N GLU A 455 1.09 20.86 -6.68
CA GLU A 455 1.57 21.12 -5.33
C GLU A 455 0.60 20.49 -4.32
N PRO A 456 1.09 19.64 -3.39
CA PRO A 456 0.27 19.17 -2.30
C PRO A 456 0.12 20.27 -1.25
N ILE A 457 -1.09 20.82 -1.12
CA ILE A 457 -1.46 21.91 -0.20
C ILE A 457 -2.29 21.42 1.00
N GLY A 458 -2.26 20.10 1.23
CA GLY A 458 -2.87 19.45 2.39
C GLY A 458 -2.13 19.70 3.70
N ASP A 459 -2.38 18.86 4.70
CA ASP A 459 -1.66 18.86 5.98
C ASP A 459 -1.20 17.47 6.41
N ASP A 460 -0.58 17.40 7.60
CA ASP A 460 -0.09 16.16 8.19
C ASP A 460 -1.14 15.43 9.05
N LYS A 461 -2.41 15.85 8.97
CA LYS A 461 -3.55 15.38 9.78
C LYS A 461 -4.64 14.69 8.96
N GLY A 462 -4.34 14.37 7.70
CA GLY A 462 -5.25 13.64 6.82
C GLY A 462 -6.09 14.53 5.90
N ARG A 463 -5.75 15.81 5.78
CA ARG A 463 -6.30 16.67 4.72
C ARG A 463 -5.48 16.48 3.45
N TYR A 464 -6.00 15.74 2.48
CA TYR A 464 -5.32 15.43 1.22
C TYR A 464 -5.82 16.36 0.11
N ILE A 465 -4.99 17.33 -0.29
CA ILE A 465 -5.30 18.24 -1.40
C ILE A 465 -4.06 18.41 -2.28
N LEU A 466 -4.26 18.23 -3.59
CA LEU A 466 -3.26 18.42 -4.65
C LEU A 466 -3.78 19.46 -5.63
N ALA A 467 -3.00 20.50 -5.90
CA ALA A 467 -3.47 21.65 -6.67
C ALA A 467 -2.44 22.16 -7.68
N LYS A 468 -2.94 22.71 -8.78
CA LYS A 468 -2.26 23.72 -9.58
C LYS A 468 -3.12 24.98 -9.48
N HIS A 469 -2.65 25.95 -8.71
CA HIS A 469 -3.41 27.16 -8.37
C HIS A 469 -4.04 27.81 -9.62
N GLY A 470 -5.34 28.09 -9.55
CA GLY A 470 -6.11 28.70 -10.64
C GLY A 470 -6.46 27.76 -11.82
N GLU A 471 -5.97 26.51 -11.83
CA GLU A 471 -6.12 25.60 -12.97
C GLU A 471 -6.71 24.23 -12.60
N TYR A 472 -6.39 23.70 -11.42
CA TYR A 472 -6.78 22.35 -11.02
C TYR A 472 -6.72 22.18 -9.51
N TYR A 473 -7.76 21.60 -8.91
CA TYR A 473 -7.71 21.17 -7.51
C TYR A 473 -8.28 19.76 -7.39
N LEU A 474 -7.65 18.94 -6.56
CA LEU A 474 -8.08 17.59 -6.26
C LEU A 474 -8.02 17.37 -4.75
N ALA A 475 -9.18 17.21 -4.13
CA ALA A 475 -9.30 16.95 -2.70
C ALA A 475 -9.77 15.50 -2.47
N TYR A 476 -9.22 14.79 -1.49
CA TYR A 476 -9.56 13.40 -1.25
C TYR A 476 -9.91 13.12 0.21
N THR A 477 -10.96 12.32 0.42
CA THR A 477 -11.50 12.02 1.74
C THR A 477 -11.36 10.54 2.07
N THR A 478 -10.61 10.21 3.12
CA THR A 478 -10.54 8.83 3.64
C THR A 478 -11.73 8.50 4.54
N GLU A 479 -12.33 9.52 5.13
CA GLU A 479 -13.50 9.47 6.00
C GLU A 479 -14.40 10.69 5.76
N PRO A 480 -15.67 10.69 6.22
CA PRO A 480 -16.58 11.80 5.99
C PRO A 480 -16.06 13.04 6.71
N GLN A 481 -15.95 14.14 5.99
CA GLN A 481 -15.35 15.37 6.50
C GLN A 481 -15.80 16.59 5.70
N THR A 482 -15.66 17.77 6.31
CA THR A 482 -15.84 19.05 5.63
C THR A 482 -14.49 19.53 5.10
N ILE A 483 -14.46 19.95 3.85
CA ILE A 483 -13.28 20.46 3.17
C ILE A 483 -13.54 21.90 2.75
N THR A 484 -12.56 22.76 3.04
CA THR A 484 -12.50 24.12 2.53
C THR A 484 -11.35 24.23 1.53
N LEU A 485 -11.59 24.87 0.40
CA LEU A 485 -10.60 25.18 -0.64
C LEU A 485 -10.67 26.68 -0.94
N ASP A 486 -9.53 27.29 -1.27
CA ASP A 486 -9.51 28.61 -1.88
C ASP A 486 -9.27 28.46 -3.38
N LEU A 487 -10.32 28.72 -4.16
CA LEU A 487 -10.33 28.54 -5.61
C LEU A 487 -9.90 29.84 -6.30
N GLU A 488 -8.67 29.88 -6.80
CA GLU A 488 -8.13 31.09 -7.43
C GLU A 488 -8.64 31.30 -8.86
N GLY A 489 -8.48 32.51 -9.39
CA GLY A 489 -8.86 32.86 -10.77
C GLY A 489 -10.24 33.50 -10.90
N GLU A 490 -10.67 33.73 -12.14
CA GLU A 490 -11.90 34.50 -12.44
C GLU A 490 -13.07 33.62 -12.86
N GLN A 491 -12.80 32.40 -13.34
CA GLN A 491 -13.83 31.50 -13.87
C GLN A 491 -14.36 30.59 -12.76
N PRO A 492 -15.66 30.27 -12.73
CA PRO A 492 -16.20 29.17 -11.93
C PRO A 492 -15.50 27.85 -12.26
N TYR A 493 -15.67 26.87 -11.38
CA TYR A 493 -15.09 25.53 -11.47
C TYR A 493 -16.17 24.46 -11.63
N LYS A 494 -15.98 23.55 -12.58
CA LYS A 494 -16.67 22.26 -12.64
C LYS A 494 -16.21 21.41 -11.46
N VAL A 495 -17.16 20.89 -10.69
CA VAL A 495 -16.90 19.97 -9.58
C VAL A 495 -17.34 18.57 -9.99
N ASP A 496 -16.40 17.62 -9.96
CA ASP A 496 -16.66 16.20 -10.17
C ASP A 496 -16.30 15.41 -8.91
N ARG A 497 -17.17 14.50 -8.48
CA ARG A 497 -16.84 13.48 -7.48
C ARG A 497 -16.29 12.26 -8.21
N VAL A 498 -15.14 11.79 -7.76
CA VAL A 498 -14.49 10.57 -8.24
C VAL A 498 -14.72 9.49 -7.19
N ASP A 499 -15.62 8.57 -7.50
CA ASP A 499 -15.78 7.33 -6.74
C ASP A 499 -14.60 6.41 -7.09
N THR A 500 -13.63 6.35 -6.18
CA THR A 500 -12.35 5.68 -6.44
C THR A 500 -12.48 4.16 -6.44
N TRP A 501 -13.47 3.62 -5.75
CA TRP A 501 -13.70 2.18 -5.66
C TRP A 501 -14.48 1.65 -6.86
N ASN A 502 -15.57 2.33 -7.22
CA ASN A 502 -16.39 1.96 -8.37
C ASN A 502 -15.85 2.52 -9.70
N MET A 503 -14.75 3.29 -9.65
CA MET A 503 -14.05 3.85 -10.81
C MET A 503 -14.98 4.72 -11.68
N LYS A 504 -15.75 5.60 -11.03
CA LYS A 504 -16.75 6.47 -11.68
C LYS A 504 -16.50 7.94 -11.36
N ILE A 505 -16.65 8.78 -12.37
CA ILE A 505 -16.65 10.24 -12.23
C ILE A 505 -18.09 10.73 -12.35
N VAL A 506 -18.57 11.42 -11.33
CA VAL A 506 -19.95 11.89 -11.20
C VAL A 506 -19.95 13.43 -11.14
N PRO A 507 -20.65 14.11 -12.06
CA PRO A 507 -20.82 15.56 -11.98
C PRO A 507 -21.55 15.97 -10.70
N VAL A 508 -20.92 16.82 -9.88
CA VAL A 508 -21.51 17.35 -8.64
C VAL A 508 -22.16 18.70 -8.91
N GLY A 509 -21.48 19.60 -9.62
CA GLY A 509 -22.03 20.91 -9.96
C GLY A 509 -20.95 21.95 -10.27
N THR A 510 -21.17 23.16 -9.78
CA THR A 510 -20.31 24.34 -10.00
C THR A 510 -19.89 24.95 -8.67
N ALA A 511 -18.61 25.30 -8.53
CA ALA A 511 -18.07 26.11 -7.45
C ALA A 511 -17.58 27.47 -8.00
N HIS A 512 -17.73 28.54 -7.23
CA HIS A 512 -17.26 29.86 -7.62
C HIS A 512 -15.86 30.15 -7.05
N PRO A 513 -15.06 31.05 -7.67
CA PRO A 513 -13.79 31.47 -7.11
C PRO A 513 -13.89 32.03 -5.69
N GLY A 514 -12.81 31.91 -4.93
CA GLY A 514 -12.70 32.24 -3.51
C GLY A 514 -12.90 31.02 -2.59
N GLU A 515 -13.18 31.29 -1.32
CA GLU A 515 -13.39 30.24 -0.33
C GLU A 515 -14.63 29.40 -0.64
N HIS A 516 -14.41 28.10 -0.85
CA HIS A 516 -15.43 27.12 -1.12
C HIS A 516 -15.37 26.01 -0.08
N THR A 517 -16.47 25.82 0.67
CA THR A 517 -16.59 24.79 1.69
C THR A 517 -17.69 23.78 1.32
N PHE A 518 -17.37 22.50 1.39
CA PHE A 518 -18.32 21.41 1.13
C PHE A 518 -18.10 20.23 2.09
N ALA A 519 -19.16 19.47 2.36
CA ALA A 519 -19.09 18.24 3.15
C ALA A 519 -19.04 17.02 2.22
N SER A 520 -18.09 16.13 2.44
CA SER A 520 -18.07 14.81 1.82
C SER A 520 -18.69 13.80 2.79
N PRO A 521 -19.85 13.18 2.46
CA PRO A 521 -20.43 12.12 3.29
C PRO A 521 -19.79 10.74 3.02
N TYR A 522 -18.80 10.66 2.13
CA TYR A 522 -18.26 9.40 1.61
C TYR A 522 -16.83 9.13 2.11
N ASN A 523 -16.51 7.85 2.19
CA ASN A 523 -15.16 7.36 2.42
C ASN A 523 -14.53 7.01 1.07
N GLY A 524 -13.25 7.33 0.89
CA GLY A 524 -12.49 6.97 -0.30
C GLY A 524 -13.00 7.62 -1.58
N VAL A 525 -13.37 8.90 -1.55
CA VAL A 525 -13.75 9.64 -2.76
C VAL A 525 -12.85 10.86 -2.96
N ALA A 526 -12.62 11.23 -4.21
CA ALA A 526 -11.97 12.50 -4.54
C ALA A 526 -12.97 13.51 -5.11
N TYR A 527 -12.66 14.79 -5.02
CA TYR A 527 -13.38 15.88 -5.66
C TYR A 527 -12.41 16.65 -6.53
N ARG A 528 -12.67 16.67 -7.83
CA ARG A 528 -11.87 17.36 -8.84
C ARG A 528 -12.56 18.68 -9.21
N PHE A 529 -11.78 19.75 -9.20
CA PHE A 529 -12.19 21.08 -9.60
C PHE A 529 -11.39 21.50 -10.83
N THR A 530 -12.08 21.83 -11.92
CA THR A 530 -11.47 22.36 -13.15
C THR A 530 -12.20 23.60 -13.62
N PRO A 531 -11.52 24.70 -14.00
CA PRO A 531 -12.18 25.92 -14.40
C PRO A 531 -13.03 25.69 -15.66
N TYR A 532 -14.17 26.37 -15.73
CA TYR A 532 -14.93 26.49 -16.97
C TYR A 532 -14.13 27.32 -17.98
N ALA A 533 -14.25 26.98 -19.26
CA ALA A 533 -13.76 27.86 -20.32
C ALA A 533 -14.62 29.14 -20.38
N PRO A 534 -14.07 30.29 -20.82
CA PRO A 534 -14.85 31.51 -20.96
C PRO A 534 -16.08 31.30 -21.85
N GLY A 535 -17.27 31.57 -21.30
CA GLY A 535 -18.55 31.39 -22.00
C GLY A 535 -19.09 29.95 -22.03
N GLU A 536 -18.41 28.99 -21.41
CA GLU A 536 -18.95 27.64 -21.20
C GLU A 536 -20.19 27.71 -20.29
N LYS A 537 -21.25 26.97 -20.65
CA LYS A 537 -22.49 26.89 -19.85
C LYS A 537 -22.17 26.24 -18.50
N LEU A 538 -22.67 26.83 -17.42
CA LEU A 538 -22.54 26.24 -16.08
C LEU A 538 -23.48 25.04 -15.93
N ARG A 539 -23.01 23.99 -15.25
CA ARG A 539 -23.84 22.86 -14.82
C ARG A 539 -24.99 23.33 -13.92
N PRO A 540 -26.13 22.63 -13.92
CA PRO A 540 -27.21 22.92 -12.98
C PRO A 540 -26.76 22.80 -11.53
N GLU A 541 -27.54 23.37 -10.61
CA GLU A 541 -27.28 23.32 -9.18
C GLU A 541 -28.23 22.31 -8.51
N ALA A 542 -27.68 21.30 -7.83
CA ALA A 542 -28.47 20.33 -7.08
C ALA A 542 -28.56 20.75 -5.60
N LYS A 543 -29.78 20.98 -5.11
CA LYS A 543 -30.05 21.32 -3.70
C LYS A 543 -31.03 20.35 -3.09
N ALA A 544 -30.65 19.77 -1.95
CA ALA A 544 -31.41 18.76 -1.23
C ALA A 544 -31.50 19.12 0.26
N SER A 545 -32.63 18.79 0.89
CA SER A 545 -32.80 18.80 2.34
C SER A 545 -33.60 17.59 2.80
N ALA A 546 -33.49 17.26 4.08
CA ALA A 546 -34.29 16.26 4.77
C ALA A 546 -34.76 16.84 6.11
N ASP A 547 -35.93 16.40 6.60
CA ASP A 547 -36.45 16.78 7.91
C ASP A 547 -35.67 16.17 9.08
N VAL A 548 -35.17 14.95 8.91
CA VAL A 548 -34.28 14.26 9.85
C VAL A 548 -33.12 13.59 9.12
N LEU A 549 -31.93 13.60 9.72
CA LEU A 549 -30.73 12.92 9.21
C LEU A 549 -30.33 11.71 10.07
N GLN A 550 -31.00 11.51 11.20
CA GLN A 550 -30.76 10.35 12.06
C GLN A 550 -32.02 10.00 12.85
N GLY A 551 -32.14 8.74 13.25
CA GLY A 551 -33.20 8.26 14.13
C GLY A 551 -33.27 6.73 14.16
N SER A 552 -34.19 6.19 14.97
CA SER A 552 -34.35 4.74 15.12
C SER A 552 -35.05 4.11 13.92
N ALA A 553 -34.70 2.87 13.57
CA ALA A 553 -35.49 2.09 12.62
C ALA A 553 -36.89 1.77 13.18
N PRO A 554 -37.96 1.80 12.37
CA PRO A 554 -37.99 2.33 11.00
C PRO A 554 -37.93 3.86 10.99
N LEU A 555 -36.97 4.43 10.23
CA LEU A 555 -36.80 5.88 10.14
C LEU A 555 -37.54 6.42 8.90
N THR A 556 -38.61 7.18 9.13
CA THR A 556 -39.30 7.92 8.05
C THR A 556 -38.63 9.27 7.84
N VAL A 557 -38.27 9.56 6.58
CA VAL A 557 -37.59 10.80 6.19
C VAL A 557 -38.34 11.47 5.04
N ASN A 558 -38.63 12.75 5.18
CA ASN A 558 -39.20 13.59 4.14
C ASN A 558 -38.09 14.40 3.47
N PHE A 559 -37.85 14.11 2.19
CA PHE A 559 -36.85 14.80 1.39
C PHE A 559 -37.46 15.98 0.62
N SER A 560 -36.64 16.96 0.28
CA SER A 560 -37.03 18.05 -0.62
C SER A 560 -35.90 18.43 -1.55
N ALA A 561 -36.22 18.61 -2.84
CA ALA A 561 -35.33 19.15 -3.85
C ALA A 561 -35.74 20.57 -4.22
N ALA A 562 -34.77 21.43 -4.55
CA ALA A 562 -35.03 22.75 -5.10
C ALA A 562 -34.64 22.83 -6.58
N GLY A 563 -35.36 23.67 -7.34
CA GLY A 563 -35.20 23.85 -8.78
C GLY A 563 -36.38 23.28 -9.58
N ASP A 564 -36.62 23.85 -10.77
CA ASP A 564 -37.64 23.37 -11.71
C ASP A 564 -36.95 22.56 -12.83
N VAL A 565 -36.37 21.42 -12.42
CA VAL A 565 -35.57 20.51 -13.26
C VAL A 565 -36.03 19.07 -13.03
N ALA A 566 -35.60 18.13 -13.87
CA ALA A 566 -35.92 16.73 -13.65
C ALA A 566 -35.14 16.19 -12.43
N HIS A 567 -35.81 15.45 -11.55
CA HIS A 567 -35.24 14.93 -10.31
C HIS A 567 -35.12 13.40 -10.35
N HIS A 568 -34.05 12.88 -9.78
CA HIS A 568 -33.89 11.46 -9.49
C HIS A 568 -33.18 11.27 -8.15
N TRP A 569 -33.85 10.61 -7.22
CA TRP A 569 -33.33 10.22 -5.91
C TRP A 569 -32.91 8.76 -5.91
N SER A 570 -31.75 8.50 -5.31
CA SER A 570 -31.33 7.17 -4.85
C SER A 570 -31.11 7.25 -3.34
N PHE A 571 -31.85 6.47 -2.56
CA PHE A 571 -31.82 6.56 -1.09
C PHE A 571 -30.65 5.80 -0.46
N GLY A 572 -29.89 5.04 -1.25
CA GLY A 572 -28.71 4.30 -0.78
C GLY A 572 -29.02 2.91 -0.22
N ASP A 573 -30.29 2.51 -0.15
CA ASP A 573 -30.77 1.17 0.21
C ASP A 573 -31.31 0.37 -1.00
N GLY A 574 -31.13 0.91 -2.20
CA GLY A 574 -31.62 0.35 -3.47
C GLY A 574 -32.96 0.94 -3.94
N ALA A 575 -33.68 1.69 -3.10
CA ALA A 575 -34.88 2.40 -3.50
C ALA A 575 -34.55 3.72 -4.22
N THR A 576 -35.46 4.13 -5.12
CA THR A 576 -35.32 5.35 -5.93
C THR A 576 -36.65 6.10 -6.04
N SER A 577 -36.61 7.40 -6.33
CA SER A 577 -37.79 8.21 -6.65
C SER A 577 -37.49 9.24 -7.75
N THR A 578 -38.52 9.68 -8.47
CA THR A 578 -38.44 10.82 -9.41
C THR A 578 -39.26 12.03 -8.93
N GLU A 579 -39.86 11.95 -7.74
CA GLU A 579 -40.59 13.06 -7.14
C GLU A 579 -39.62 14.14 -6.64
N SER A 580 -40.07 15.40 -6.63
CA SER A 580 -39.27 16.50 -6.06
C SER A 580 -39.18 16.41 -4.54
N ASN A 581 -40.25 15.95 -3.88
CA ASN A 581 -40.36 15.88 -2.41
C ASN A 581 -40.82 14.49 -1.95
N PRO A 582 -40.02 13.42 -2.12
CA PRO A 582 -40.42 12.08 -1.74
C PRO A 582 -40.35 11.87 -0.23
N THR A 583 -41.23 11.00 0.28
CA THR A 583 -41.10 10.38 1.61
C THR A 583 -40.50 8.99 1.45
N HIS A 584 -39.48 8.66 2.24
CA HIS A 584 -38.85 7.34 2.24
C HIS A 584 -38.72 6.78 3.65
N VAL A 585 -38.84 5.46 3.79
CA VAL A 585 -38.74 4.75 5.09
C VAL A 585 -37.54 3.82 5.05
N TYR A 586 -36.58 4.06 5.94
CA TYR A 586 -35.44 3.16 6.12
C TYR A 586 -35.76 2.13 7.20
N GLU A 587 -36.02 0.89 6.77
CA GLU A 587 -36.40 -0.23 7.64
C GLU A 587 -35.21 -0.83 8.41
N ASN A 588 -34.02 -0.79 7.81
CA ASN A 588 -32.84 -1.48 8.33
C ASN A 588 -31.84 -0.49 8.94
N LEU A 589 -31.18 -0.92 10.00
CA LEU A 589 -30.08 -0.21 10.64
C LEU A 589 -28.94 0.02 9.64
N GLY A 590 -28.30 1.18 9.71
CA GLY A 590 -27.13 1.46 8.89
C GLY A 590 -26.94 2.93 8.56
N ARG A 591 -25.83 3.20 7.86
CA ARG A 591 -25.56 4.50 7.24
C ARG A 591 -25.99 4.45 5.79
N TYR A 592 -26.80 5.42 5.39
CA TYR A 592 -27.27 5.58 4.02
C TYR A 592 -26.79 6.90 3.47
N VAL A 593 -26.59 6.96 2.15
CA VAL A 593 -26.34 8.22 1.46
C VAL A 593 -27.42 8.43 0.43
N ALA A 594 -28.36 9.33 0.74
CA ALA A 594 -29.38 9.73 -0.20
C ALA A 594 -28.78 10.71 -1.21
N THR A 595 -28.78 10.37 -2.49
CA THR A 595 -28.25 11.19 -3.57
C THR A 595 -29.39 11.71 -4.43
N LEU A 596 -29.48 13.04 -4.56
CA LEU A 596 -30.31 13.71 -5.56
C LEU A 596 -29.46 13.95 -6.81
N THR A 597 -29.96 13.51 -7.95
CA THR A 597 -29.48 13.90 -9.28
C THR A 597 -30.51 14.81 -9.92
N VAL A 598 -30.08 15.97 -10.39
CA VAL A 598 -30.90 16.87 -11.19
C VAL A 598 -30.43 16.86 -12.64
N MET A 599 -31.37 17.00 -13.58
CA MET A 599 -31.08 17.10 -15.00
C MET A 599 -31.85 18.29 -15.60
N ASP A 600 -31.14 19.18 -16.26
CA ASP A 600 -31.75 20.32 -16.96
C ASP A 600 -32.33 19.92 -18.33
N PRO A 601 -33.12 20.78 -18.99
CA PRO A 601 -33.75 20.47 -20.27
C PRO A 601 -32.77 20.16 -21.41
N GLU A 602 -31.51 20.58 -21.30
CA GLU A 602 -30.47 20.31 -22.29
C GLU A 602 -29.70 19.01 -22.01
N GLY A 603 -29.94 18.38 -20.85
CA GLY A 603 -29.40 17.08 -20.47
C GLY A 603 -28.16 17.15 -19.56
N ASP A 604 -27.76 18.34 -19.11
CA ASP A 604 -26.66 18.47 -18.14
C ASP A 604 -27.12 18.03 -16.75
N THR A 605 -26.24 17.38 -16.00
CA THR A 605 -26.56 16.81 -14.69
C THR A 605 -25.69 17.36 -13.57
N ALA A 606 -26.25 17.42 -12.37
CA ALA A 606 -25.56 17.71 -11.13
C ALA A 606 -26.08 16.82 -10.00
N THR A 607 -25.27 16.59 -8.98
CA THR A 607 -25.63 15.72 -7.86
C THR A 607 -25.31 16.36 -6.52
N THR A 608 -26.16 16.09 -5.53
CA THR A 608 -25.92 16.43 -4.13
C THR A 608 -26.30 15.25 -3.25
N SER A 609 -25.80 15.19 -2.02
CA SER A 609 -26.00 14.01 -1.16
C SER A 609 -26.14 14.36 0.31
N LEU A 610 -26.98 13.57 1.00
CA LEU A 610 -27.26 13.67 2.43
C LEU A 610 -26.88 12.34 3.10
N ALA A 611 -26.09 12.41 4.17
CA ALA A 611 -25.79 11.23 4.99
C ALA A 611 -26.90 11.03 6.01
N LEU A 612 -27.46 9.81 6.06
CA LEU A 612 -28.47 9.41 7.03
C LEU A 612 -27.96 8.27 7.90
N HIS A 613 -28.37 8.28 9.17
CA HIS A 613 -27.98 7.26 10.13
C HIS A 613 -29.19 6.65 10.83
N VAL A 614 -29.46 5.39 10.50
CA VAL A 614 -30.58 4.63 11.06
C VAL A 614 -30.04 3.76 12.18
N LEU A 615 -30.50 4.07 13.38
CA LEU A 615 -30.01 3.53 14.64
C LEU A 615 -30.95 2.45 15.19
N PRO A 616 -30.48 1.59 16.10
CA PRO A 616 -31.35 0.62 16.77
C PRO A 616 -32.42 1.34 17.58
N GLU A 617 -33.65 0.82 17.54
CA GLU A 617 -34.65 1.21 18.52
C GLU A 617 -34.23 0.67 19.90
N ALA A 618 -33.98 1.58 20.84
CA ALA A 618 -33.60 1.27 22.20
C ALA A 618 -34.73 1.70 23.15
N PRO A 619 -35.15 0.85 24.11
CA PRO A 619 -36.01 1.31 25.19
C PRO A 619 -35.31 2.45 25.94
N THR A 620 -35.95 3.63 25.97
CA THR A 620 -35.46 4.79 26.71
C THR A 620 -35.81 4.63 28.19
N ASP A 621 -34.86 4.20 29.03
CA ASP A 621 -35.00 4.19 30.50
C ASP A 621 -34.39 5.46 31.12
N ILE A 622 -35.00 6.61 30.79
CA ILE A 622 -34.65 7.91 31.36
C ILE A 622 -35.44 8.07 32.67
N GLY A 623 -34.79 7.78 33.80
CA GLY A 623 -35.12 8.42 35.08
C GLY A 623 -35.97 7.66 36.09
N THR A 624 -35.38 6.69 36.79
CA THR A 624 -35.73 6.43 38.20
C THR A 624 -34.77 7.12 39.20
N HIS A 625 -33.69 7.74 38.72
CA HIS A 625 -32.64 8.35 39.55
C HIS A 625 -32.17 9.69 38.99
N THR A 626 -31.96 10.66 39.88
CA THR A 626 -31.46 12.02 39.56
C THR A 626 -29.94 12.14 39.64
N GLU A 627 -29.25 11.01 39.82
CA GLU A 627 -27.80 10.93 40.00
C GLU A 627 -27.22 9.77 39.19
N PHE A 628 -25.92 9.80 38.94
CA PHE A 628 -25.19 8.69 38.32
C PHE A 628 -25.47 7.38 39.09
N PRO A 629 -25.81 6.26 38.40
CA PRO A 629 -25.63 6.01 36.97
C PRO A 629 -26.87 6.28 36.09
N GLY A 630 -27.91 6.94 36.61
CA GLY A 630 -29.10 7.35 35.85
C GLY A 630 -30.13 6.23 35.58
N SER A 631 -29.69 4.98 35.48
CA SER A 631 -30.55 3.79 35.38
C SER A 631 -29.88 2.58 36.06
N ARG A 632 -30.69 1.75 36.72
CA ARG A 632 -30.28 0.46 37.28
C ARG A 632 -30.70 -0.72 36.40
N ASP A 633 -31.48 -0.49 35.35
CA ASP A 633 -31.86 -1.55 34.42
C ASP A 633 -30.62 -2.10 33.72
N GLY A 634 -30.49 -3.43 33.72
CA GLY A 634 -29.32 -4.13 33.18
C GLY A 634 -27.98 -3.82 33.87
N LEU A 635 -27.94 -3.15 35.03
CA LEU A 635 -26.68 -2.78 35.70
C LEU A 635 -25.98 -4.00 36.30
N VAL A 636 -24.75 -4.25 35.85
CA VAL A 636 -23.92 -5.38 36.27
C VAL A 636 -22.86 -4.96 37.29
N PHE A 637 -22.15 -3.87 37.00
CA PHE A 637 -21.07 -3.31 37.81
C PHE A 637 -21.26 -1.80 37.98
N LEU A 638 -20.98 -1.29 39.18
CA LEU A 638 -21.02 0.14 39.48
C LEU A 638 -19.83 0.52 40.37
N TRP A 639 -19.15 1.60 39.98
CA TRP A 639 -18.19 2.32 40.80
C TRP A 639 -18.55 3.81 40.79
N HIS A 640 -19.02 4.30 41.94
CA HIS A 640 -19.31 5.71 42.18
C HIS A 640 -19.02 6.07 43.64
N ASP A 641 -18.94 7.37 43.96
CA ASP A 641 -18.35 7.93 45.18
C ASP A 641 -18.92 7.45 46.54
N SER A 642 -19.97 6.61 46.57
CA SER A 642 -20.46 5.92 47.76
C SER A 642 -20.24 4.41 47.66
N LEU A 643 -19.50 3.84 48.63
CA LEU A 643 -19.10 2.43 48.76
C LEU A 643 -20.25 1.40 48.92
N GLU A 644 -21.49 1.75 48.59
CA GLU A 644 -22.61 0.81 48.63
C GLU A 644 -22.71 0.10 47.27
N ASP A 645 -22.20 -1.13 47.21
CA ASP A 645 -22.25 -2.12 46.10
C ASP A 645 -21.12 -2.14 45.05
N SER A 646 -19.98 -1.47 45.26
CA SER A 646 -18.79 -1.76 44.44
C SER A 646 -18.24 -3.14 44.80
N GLY A 647 -18.39 -4.12 43.89
CA GLY A 647 -17.76 -5.42 44.05
C GLY A 647 -16.28 -5.24 44.43
N GLU A 648 -15.81 -5.99 45.43
CA GLU A 648 -14.47 -5.82 46.00
C GLU A 648 -13.41 -5.68 44.90
N ILE A 649 -12.78 -4.50 44.81
CA ILE A 649 -11.62 -4.25 43.96
C ILE A 649 -10.34 -4.42 44.75
N GLU A 650 -9.31 -4.95 44.11
CA GLU A 650 -7.97 -5.11 44.67
C GLU A 650 -6.95 -4.38 43.80
N SER A 651 -6.12 -3.55 44.43
CA SER A 651 -5.04 -2.85 43.73
C SER A 651 -3.90 -3.81 43.40
N ARG A 652 -3.31 -3.60 42.22
CA ARG A 652 -2.08 -4.22 41.75
C ARG A 652 -1.14 -3.16 41.23
N GLY A 653 0.14 -3.23 41.61
CA GLY A 653 1.13 -2.21 41.24
C GLY A 653 0.89 -0.93 42.05
N ASP A 654 1.05 0.21 41.40
CA ASP A 654 0.99 1.53 42.06
C ASP A 654 -0.42 2.17 42.00
N ALA A 655 -1.44 1.43 41.55
CA ALA A 655 -2.79 1.97 41.45
C ALA A 655 -3.39 2.29 42.84
N GLU A 656 -3.99 3.46 42.97
CA GLU A 656 -4.59 3.92 44.22
C GLU A 656 -5.93 4.62 44.00
N ILE A 657 -6.74 4.67 45.06
CA ILE A 657 -7.91 5.53 45.06
C ILE A 657 -7.46 6.91 45.52
N ALA A 658 -7.47 7.87 44.60
CA ALA A 658 -7.05 9.23 44.85
C ALA A 658 -7.98 9.93 45.87
N ALA A 659 -7.53 11.06 46.41
CA ALA A 659 -8.27 11.82 47.43
C ALA A 659 -9.66 12.32 46.95
N ASP A 660 -9.82 12.50 45.63
CA ASP A 660 -11.07 12.85 44.96
C ASP A 660 -11.93 11.62 44.62
N ARG A 661 -11.59 10.44 45.15
CA ARG A 661 -12.26 9.14 44.99
C ARG A 661 -12.22 8.55 43.58
N GLN A 662 -11.39 9.10 42.69
CA GLN A 662 -11.13 8.52 41.38
C GLN A 662 -10.12 7.37 41.49
N MET A 663 -10.21 6.39 40.59
CA MET A 663 -9.13 5.40 40.43
C MET A 663 -7.98 6.08 39.70
N ASP A 664 -6.84 6.25 40.37
CA ASP A 664 -5.58 6.56 39.71
C ASP A 664 -4.94 5.25 39.26
N LEU A 665 -4.84 5.08 37.95
CA LEU A 665 -4.38 3.85 37.31
C LEU A 665 -2.91 3.97 36.86
N THR A 666 -2.27 5.09 37.15
CA THR A 666 -0.87 5.33 36.80
C THR A 666 0.04 4.31 37.50
N GLY A 667 0.70 3.46 36.70
CA GLY A 667 1.61 2.44 37.22
C GLY A 667 0.94 1.19 37.81
N GLY A 668 -0.37 1.00 37.65
CA GLY A 668 -1.06 -0.16 38.23
C GLY A 668 -2.43 -0.47 37.64
N ALA A 669 -3.18 -1.31 38.35
CA ALA A 669 -4.53 -1.71 37.99
C ALA A 669 -5.41 -2.04 39.19
N PHE A 670 -6.72 -1.97 39.00
CA PHE A 670 -7.71 -2.53 39.93
C PHE A 670 -8.35 -3.80 39.34
N LEU A 671 -8.37 -4.87 40.11
CA LEU A 671 -8.93 -6.18 39.74
C LEU A 671 -10.23 -6.41 40.50
N THR A 672 -11.25 -6.94 39.83
CA THR A 672 -12.55 -7.24 40.47
C THR A 672 -12.65 -8.69 40.96
N LYS A 673 -13.25 -8.92 42.15
CA LYS A 673 -13.37 -10.27 42.73
C LYS A 673 -14.66 -11.02 42.37
N ASN A 674 -15.81 -10.38 42.55
CA ASN A 674 -17.12 -11.08 42.59
C ASN A 674 -18.08 -10.72 41.45
N VAL A 675 -17.61 -10.06 40.38
CA VAL A 675 -18.47 -9.61 39.26
C VAL A 675 -18.27 -10.39 37.96
N ASN A 676 -17.16 -11.14 37.83
CA ASN A 676 -16.75 -11.77 36.58
C ASN A 676 -17.80 -12.77 36.03
N ASP A 677 -18.34 -13.62 36.90
CA ASP A 677 -19.36 -14.61 36.52
C ASP A 677 -20.69 -13.93 36.15
N LYS A 678 -21.12 -12.97 36.98
CA LYS A 678 -22.33 -12.17 36.71
C LYS A 678 -22.22 -11.43 35.38
N LEU A 679 -21.07 -10.84 35.07
CA LEU A 679 -20.83 -10.12 33.81
C LEU A 679 -20.88 -11.06 32.60
N LEU A 680 -20.19 -12.20 32.68
CA LEU A 680 -20.20 -13.19 31.62
C LEU A 680 -21.62 -13.66 31.32
N GLU A 681 -22.34 -14.14 32.34
CA GLU A 681 -23.68 -14.69 32.20
C GLU A 681 -24.68 -13.64 31.71
N ALA A 682 -24.61 -12.42 32.25
CA ALA A 682 -25.51 -11.33 31.87
C ALA A 682 -25.32 -10.90 30.41
N CYS A 683 -24.08 -10.78 29.93
CA CYS A 683 -23.79 -10.43 28.54
C CYS A 683 -24.09 -11.57 27.58
N GLN A 684 -23.80 -12.83 27.93
CA GLN A 684 -24.19 -13.99 27.09
C GLN A 684 -25.70 -14.12 26.94
N ALA A 685 -26.46 -13.82 28.01
CA ALA A 685 -27.91 -13.89 27.98
C ALA A 685 -28.54 -12.77 27.15
N SER A 686 -28.02 -11.55 27.23
CA SER A 686 -28.60 -10.39 26.53
C SER A 686 -28.03 -10.14 25.14
N ASN A 687 -26.82 -10.65 24.84
CA ASN A 687 -26.00 -10.26 23.70
C ASN A 687 -25.82 -8.73 23.59
N GLN A 688 -25.74 -8.05 24.73
CA GLN A 688 -25.56 -6.61 24.84
C GLN A 688 -24.56 -6.28 25.95
N LEU A 689 -23.80 -5.21 25.75
CA LEU A 689 -22.80 -4.71 26.69
C LEU A 689 -22.79 -3.18 26.57
N THR A 690 -22.86 -2.47 27.68
CA THR A 690 -22.48 -1.05 27.69
C THR A 690 -21.44 -0.78 28.77
N LEU A 691 -20.39 -0.05 28.42
CA LEU A 691 -19.42 0.53 29.32
C LEU A 691 -19.67 2.04 29.38
N GLU A 692 -19.82 2.60 30.57
CA GLU A 692 -19.94 4.04 30.80
C GLU A 692 -18.88 4.47 31.82
N CYS A 693 -18.13 5.53 31.54
CA CYS A 693 -17.13 6.06 32.46
C CYS A 693 -16.75 7.52 32.19
N LEU A 694 -16.19 8.19 33.20
CA LEU A 694 -15.37 9.39 33.03
C LEU A 694 -13.90 8.99 32.95
N VAL A 695 -13.21 9.42 31.89
CA VAL A 695 -11.79 9.15 31.63
C VAL A 695 -11.01 10.45 31.58
N THR A 696 -9.88 10.53 32.28
CA THR A 696 -8.95 11.68 32.21
C THR A 696 -7.52 11.17 32.09
N THR A 697 -6.73 11.71 31.16
CA THR A 697 -5.29 11.40 31.04
C THR A 697 -4.52 12.60 30.53
N ASP A 698 -3.28 12.77 31.00
CA ASP A 698 -2.33 13.75 30.48
C ASP A 698 -1.38 13.15 29.42
N THR A 699 -1.39 11.82 29.27
CA THR A 699 -0.46 11.09 28.38
C THR A 699 -1.17 10.77 27.07
N LEU A 700 -0.80 11.44 25.97
CA LEU A 700 -1.33 11.17 24.63
C LEU A 700 -0.45 10.24 23.77
N ASP A 701 0.69 9.79 24.30
CA ASP A 701 1.64 8.92 23.60
C ASP A 701 1.70 7.53 24.24
N GLN A 702 0.56 6.83 24.24
CA GLN A 702 0.47 5.46 24.74
C GLN A 702 0.37 4.47 23.58
N SER A 703 1.21 3.43 23.60
CA SER A 703 1.21 2.39 22.57
C SER A 703 0.04 1.41 22.77
N GLY A 704 -0.88 1.41 21.82
CA GLY A 704 -2.19 0.82 22.02
C GLY A 704 -2.34 -0.70 21.82
N PRO A 705 -3.50 -1.23 22.23
CA PRO A 705 -4.46 -0.55 23.11
C PRO A 705 -3.98 -0.65 24.57
N ALA A 706 -3.52 0.46 25.16
CA ALA A 706 -3.29 0.60 26.60
C ALA A 706 -4.65 0.46 27.31
N ARG A 707 -4.75 -0.37 28.35
CA ARG A 707 -6.05 -0.88 28.82
C ARG A 707 -6.70 0.07 29.84
N ILE A 708 -7.81 0.72 29.47
CA ILE A 708 -8.62 1.49 30.41
C ILE A 708 -9.55 0.53 31.18
N ILE A 709 -10.37 -0.25 30.46
CA ILE A 709 -11.25 -1.30 31.00
C ILE A 709 -11.05 -2.56 30.17
N SER A 710 -10.76 -3.69 30.81
CA SER A 710 -10.53 -4.96 30.11
C SER A 710 -11.28 -6.10 30.79
N PHE A 711 -11.82 -7.01 29.98
CA PHE A 711 -12.29 -8.32 30.44
C PHE A 711 -11.47 -9.40 29.75
N SER A 712 -10.34 -9.75 30.35
CA SER A 712 -9.30 -10.58 29.70
C SER A 712 -8.62 -11.55 30.65
N LYS A 713 -7.98 -12.55 30.06
CA LYS A 713 -7.13 -13.53 30.77
C LYS A 713 -5.66 -13.17 30.67
N ASP A 714 -5.22 -12.71 29.50
CA ASP A 714 -3.85 -12.37 29.17
C ASP A 714 -3.79 -11.51 27.90
N SER A 715 -2.58 -11.12 27.49
CA SER A 715 -2.29 -10.31 26.29
C SER A 715 -2.79 -10.86 24.95
N THR A 716 -3.27 -12.11 24.92
CA THR A 716 -3.77 -12.80 23.72
C THR A 716 -5.19 -13.33 23.84
N HIS A 717 -5.83 -13.25 25.01
CA HIS A 717 -7.17 -13.79 25.26
C HIS A 717 -8.06 -12.77 25.98
N ARG A 718 -9.11 -12.31 25.31
CA ARG A 718 -10.03 -11.29 25.85
C ARG A 718 -11.45 -11.46 25.34
N ASN A 719 -12.41 -11.04 26.14
CA ASN A 719 -13.78 -10.82 25.71
C ASN A 719 -13.95 -9.40 25.17
N PHE A 720 -13.44 -8.40 25.88
CA PHE A 720 -13.35 -7.04 25.36
C PHE A 720 -12.18 -6.25 25.92
N THR A 721 -11.85 -5.16 25.22
CA THR A 721 -10.98 -4.08 25.72
C THR A 721 -11.56 -2.74 25.30
N PHE A 722 -11.65 -1.82 26.25
CA PHE A 722 -11.70 -0.38 26.02
C PHE A 722 -10.36 0.22 26.47
N GLY A 723 -9.70 0.96 25.59
CA GLY A 723 -8.32 1.41 25.78
C GLY A 723 -7.97 2.68 25.02
N GLN A 724 -6.68 2.97 24.95
CA GLN A 724 -6.11 4.11 24.23
C GLN A 724 -4.98 3.66 23.29
N ASP A 725 -4.90 4.27 22.11
CA ASP A 725 -3.76 4.20 21.20
C ASP A 725 -3.44 5.60 20.70
N GLY A 726 -2.25 6.11 21.02
CA GLY A 726 -1.90 7.51 20.83
C GLY A 726 -2.95 8.43 21.45
N ASN A 727 -3.53 9.32 20.64
CA ASN A 727 -4.54 10.30 21.08
C ASN A 727 -5.99 9.87 20.79
N ARG A 728 -6.25 8.57 20.58
CA ARG A 728 -7.57 8.02 20.26
C ARG A 728 -7.97 6.96 21.27
N PHE A 729 -9.27 6.80 21.52
CA PHE A 729 -9.77 5.61 22.19
C PHE A 729 -9.72 4.40 21.25
N ALA A 730 -9.55 3.22 21.80
CA ALA A 730 -9.43 1.95 21.10
C ALA A 730 -10.39 0.92 21.69
N VAL A 731 -11.13 0.21 20.85
CA VAL A 731 -12.09 -0.82 21.28
C VAL A 731 -11.75 -2.15 20.61
N ARG A 732 -11.89 -3.23 21.37
CA ARG A 732 -11.90 -4.61 20.86
C ARG A 732 -13.05 -5.37 21.50
N ILE A 733 -13.84 -6.09 20.70
CA ILE A 733 -14.91 -6.97 21.19
C ILE A 733 -14.79 -8.34 20.51
N ARG A 734 -14.77 -9.40 21.33
CA ARG A 734 -14.76 -10.78 20.86
C ARG A 734 -16.15 -11.20 20.43
N THR A 735 -16.24 -11.82 19.25
CA THR A 735 -17.43 -12.49 18.75
C THR A 735 -17.00 -13.82 18.12
N PRO A 736 -17.92 -14.71 17.72
CA PRO A 736 -17.57 -15.94 16.98
C PRO A 736 -16.82 -15.69 15.65
N ARG A 737 -16.85 -14.45 15.13
CA ARG A 737 -16.16 -14.07 13.89
C ARG A 737 -14.77 -13.47 14.12
N THR A 738 -14.43 -13.11 15.36
CA THR A 738 -13.12 -12.57 15.71
C THR A 738 -12.27 -13.63 16.41
N GLY A 739 -10.94 -13.47 16.39
CA GLY A 739 -10.04 -14.39 17.07
C GLY A 739 -10.22 -14.36 18.61
N THR A 740 -9.58 -15.28 19.33
CA THR A 740 -9.58 -15.30 20.82
C THR A 740 -9.06 -14.00 21.45
N ASN A 741 -8.27 -13.24 20.69
CA ASN A 741 -7.74 -11.93 21.06
C ASN A 741 -8.62 -10.74 20.60
N ALA A 742 -9.84 -11.01 20.10
CA ALA A 742 -10.77 -10.05 19.49
C ALA A 742 -10.19 -9.29 18.27
N LEU A 743 -9.16 -9.84 17.61
CA LEU A 743 -8.62 -9.29 16.37
C LEU A 743 -9.63 -9.48 15.22
N GLY A 744 -9.77 -8.45 14.38
CA GLY A 744 -10.77 -8.37 13.31
C GLY A 744 -12.06 -7.62 13.68
N GLY A 745 -12.22 -7.21 14.94
CA GLY A 745 -13.34 -6.36 15.40
C GLY A 745 -12.87 -5.09 16.11
N GLU A 746 -11.64 -4.65 15.82
CA GLU A 746 -10.97 -3.55 16.50
C GLU A 746 -11.11 -2.23 15.73
N PHE A 747 -11.28 -1.12 16.45
CA PHE A 747 -11.37 0.20 15.85
C PHE A 747 -10.94 1.29 16.85
N HIS A 748 -10.65 2.47 16.31
CA HIS A 748 -10.29 3.66 17.08
C HIS A 748 -11.34 4.76 16.91
N PHE A 749 -11.70 5.43 17.99
CA PHE A 749 -12.72 6.49 17.97
C PHE A 749 -12.37 7.61 18.94
N GLY A 750 -12.92 8.80 18.69
CA GLY A 750 -12.76 9.95 19.58
C GLY A 750 -11.34 10.52 19.64
N LYS A 751 -11.21 11.83 19.75
CA LYS A 751 -9.91 12.46 20.06
C LYS A 751 -9.84 12.70 21.56
N ILE A 752 -8.80 12.18 22.20
CA ILE A 752 -8.54 12.38 23.63
C ILE A 752 -7.96 13.77 23.83
N GLU A 753 -8.51 14.51 24.78
CA GLU A 753 -8.05 15.84 25.18
C GLU A 753 -7.28 15.74 26.50
N SER A 754 -5.98 16.07 26.45
CA SER A 754 -5.07 16.00 27.62
C SER A 754 -5.64 16.78 28.80
N GLY A 755 -5.74 16.12 29.96
CA GLY A 755 -6.19 16.70 31.22
C GLY A 755 -7.68 17.02 31.29
N ARG A 756 -8.46 16.81 30.22
CA ARG A 756 -9.92 17.03 30.22
C ARG A 756 -10.64 15.73 30.61
N PRO A 757 -11.52 15.76 31.62
CA PRO A 757 -12.45 14.66 31.86
C PRO A 757 -13.41 14.51 30.67
N MET A 758 -13.49 13.30 30.13
CA MET A 758 -14.37 12.96 29.01
C MET A 758 -15.37 11.89 29.45
N HIS A 759 -16.66 12.12 29.21
CA HIS A 759 -17.70 11.12 29.43
C HIS A 759 -17.78 10.20 28.22
N VAL A 760 -17.49 8.92 28.42
CA VAL A 760 -17.42 7.94 27.34
C VAL A 760 -18.42 6.83 27.60
N ILE A 761 -19.24 6.53 26.59
CA ILE A 761 -20.12 5.36 26.57
C ILE A 761 -19.73 4.49 25.37
N VAL A 762 -19.48 3.20 25.59
CA VAL A 762 -19.24 2.19 24.54
C VAL A 762 -20.34 1.13 24.66
N SER A 763 -21.28 1.13 23.72
CA SER A 763 -22.48 0.30 23.78
C SER A 763 -22.59 -0.64 22.59
N TYR A 764 -22.65 -1.94 22.83
CA TYR A 764 -22.86 -2.97 21.82
C TYR A 764 -24.33 -3.29 21.66
N PHE A 765 -24.80 -3.21 20.41
CA PHE A 765 -26.05 -3.79 19.95
C PHE A 765 -25.73 -4.84 18.89
N PRO A 766 -26.38 -6.02 18.85
CA PRO A 766 -26.02 -7.09 17.92
C PRO A 766 -25.66 -6.60 16.51
N GLY A 767 -24.37 -6.71 16.16
CA GLY A 767 -23.82 -6.28 14.87
C GLY A 767 -22.92 -5.03 14.90
N ASN A 768 -23.10 -4.09 15.83
CA ASN A 768 -22.37 -2.81 15.84
C ASN A 768 -22.10 -2.30 17.27
N VAL A 769 -21.02 -1.52 17.41
CA VAL A 769 -20.66 -0.79 18.64
C VAL A 769 -20.90 0.69 18.44
N TYR A 770 -21.68 1.29 19.32
CA TYR A 770 -22.02 2.70 19.35
C TYR A 770 -21.21 3.37 20.46
N CYS A 771 -20.37 4.30 20.07
CA CYS A 771 -19.52 5.02 21.00
C CYS A 771 -19.96 6.47 21.09
N TYR A 772 -20.16 6.95 22.31
CA TYR A 772 -20.54 8.32 22.62
C TYR A 772 -19.44 9.01 23.39
N ILE A 773 -19.24 10.29 23.11
CA ILE A 773 -18.36 11.18 23.86
C ILE A 773 -19.17 12.41 24.22
N ASP A 774 -19.23 12.71 25.50
CA ASP A 774 -19.95 13.89 26.03
C ASP A 774 -21.41 13.97 25.53
N GLY A 775 -22.08 12.81 25.49
CA GLY A 775 -23.47 12.67 25.04
C GLY A 775 -23.66 12.62 23.51
N GLU A 776 -22.64 12.94 22.72
CA GLU A 776 -22.69 12.94 21.27
C GLU A 776 -22.25 11.58 20.69
N LEU A 777 -22.93 11.09 19.64
CA LEU A 777 -22.56 9.84 18.97
C LEU A 777 -21.26 10.03 18.17
N ALA A 778 -20.14 9.65 18.76
CA ALA A 778 -18.80 9.84 18.20
C ALA A 778 -18.41 8.78 17.17
N HIS A 779 -18.92 7.55 17.26
CA HIS A 779 -18.61 6.48 16.31
C HIS A 779 -19.65 5.36 16.31
N VAL A 780 -19.82 4.70 15.16
CA VAL A 780 -20.50 3.41 15.05
C VAL A 780 -19.60 2.47 14.29
N SER A 781 -19.25 1.35 14.90
CA SER A 781 -18.41 0.35 14.26
C SER A 781 -19.12 -0.22 13.03
N ASN A 782 -18.37 -0.57 12.01
CA ASN A 782 -18.87 -1.30 10.86
C ASN A 782 -18.33 -2.73 10.95
N GLY A 783 -19.18 -3.69 11.31
CA GLY A 783 -18.81 -5.11 11.20
C GLY A 783 -18.34 -5.82 12.48
N THR A 784 -18.68 -5.34 13.68
CA THR A 784 -18.59 -6.16 14.90
C THR A 784 -19.72 -7.20 14.92
N GLN A 785 -19.80 -8.04 13.89
CA GLN A 785 -20.87 -9.00 13.69
C GLN A 785 -20.73 -10.20 14.63
N GLY A 786 -21.84 -10.62 15.23
CA GLY A 786 -21.95 -11.82 16.03
C GLY A 786 -22.68 -11.58 17.34
N ASP A 787 -22.37 -12.43 18.30
CA ASP A 787 -22.95 -12.42 19.64
C ASP A 787 -21.84 -12.70 20.66
N PHE A 788 -22.21 -12.86 21.93
CA PHE A 788 -21.25 -13.15 23.00
C PHE A 788 -21.18 -14.64 23.35
N SER A 789 -21.70 -15.52 22.49
CA SER A 789 -21.76 -16.97 22.76
C SER A 789 -20.39 -17.62 22.99
N ASN A 790 -19.32 -17.05 22.44
CA ASN A 790 -17.95 -17.53 22.61
C ASN A 790 -17.16 -16.80 23.71
N TRP A 791 -17.82 -15.98 24.53
CA TRP A 791 -17.19 -15.38 25.69
C TRP A 791 -16.88 -16.42 26.76
N GLU A 792 -15.74 -16.24 27.42
CA GLU A 792 -15.26 -17.14 28.48
C GLU A 792 -15.14 -16.39 29.80
N ARG A 793 -15.07 -17.13 30.91
CA ARG A 793 -14.84 -16.52 32.23
C ARG A 793 -13.44 -15.95 32.33
N TYR A 794 -13.33 -14.62 32.28
CA TYR A 794 -12.09 -13.86 32.42
C TYR A 794 -12.12 -12.94 33.64
N LEU A 795 -11.11 -12.08 33.79
CA LEU A 795 -11.02 -11.11 34.87
C LEU A 795 -11.38 -9.72 34.33
N LEU A 796 -12.35 -9.05 34.97
CA LEU A 796 -12.62 -7.64 34.75
C LEU A 796 -11.63 -6.82 35.57
N LEU A 797 -10.93 -5.91 34.90
CA LEU A 797 -9.94 -5.04 35.49
C LEU A 797 -9.88 -3.66 34.83
N PHE A 798 -9.30 -2.72 35.56
CA PHE A 798 -9.17 -1.31 35.18
C PHE A 798 -7.69 -0.92 35.20
N GLY A 799 -7.17 -0.31 34.13
CA GLY A 799 -5.81 0.24 34.07
C GLY A 799 -4.71 -0.64 33.48
N ASP A 800 -4.96 -1.93 33.25
CA ASP A 800 -3.95 -2.85 32.68
C ASP A 800 -4.62 -4.11 32.08
N GLU A 801 -3.81 -5.08 31.70
CA GLU A 801 -4.19 -6.42 31.27
C GLU A 801 -3.94 -7.44 32.39
N ALA A 802 -4.71 -8.54 32.45
CA ALA A 802 -4.60 -9.53 33.53
C ALA A 802 -3.17 -10.08 33.74
N SER A 803 -2.37 -10.23 32.68
CA SER A 803 -0.96 -10.64 32.75
C SER A 803 0.05 -9.51 33.05
N GLY A 804 -0.38 -8.25 33.05
CA GLY A 804 0.46 -7.07 33.15
C GLY A 804 1.08 -6.60 31.83
N GLY A 805 1.73 -5.42 31.86
CA GLY A 805 2.59 -4.92 30.78
C GLY A 805 1.87 -4.14 29.67
N ARG A 806 0.61 -3.77 29.87
CA ARG A 806 -0.19 -2.93 28.96
C ARG A 806 -0.91 -1.82 29.73
N ASN A 807 -0.18 -1.24 30.67
CA ASN A 807 -0.66 -0.22 31.60
C ASN A 807 -1.25 0.98 30.84
N TRP A 808 -2.30 1.56 31.41
CA TRP A 808 -2.87 2.82 31.00
C TRP A 808 -2.66 3.85 32.10
N GLU A 809 -2.09 4.99 31.73
CA GLU A 809 -1.81 6.10 32.64
C GLU A 809 -2.96 7.10 32.61
N GLY A 810 -3.63 7.27 33.75
CA GLY A 810 -4.69 8.24 33.90
C GLY A 810 -5.65 7.91 35.03
N LYS A 811 -6.74 8.66 35.08
CA LYS A 811 -7.80 8.57 36.09
C LYS A 811 -9.11 8.07 35.49
N LEU A 812 -9.76 7.18 36.22
CA LEU A 812 -11.05 6.60 35.88
C LEU A 812 -12.05 6.82 37.01
N SER A 813 -13.24 7.32 36.69
CA SER A 813 -14.33 7.51 37.66
C SER A 813 -15.70 7.28 37.03
N ARG A 814 -16.74 7.21 37.88
CA ARG A 814 -18.14 6.98 37.47
C ARG A 814 -18.28 5.81 36.48
N VAL A 815 -17.80 4.64 36.88
CA VAL A 815 -17.80 3.46 36.01
C VAL A 815 -19.11 2.69 36.18
N ALA A 816 -19.86 2.49 35.11
CA ALA A 816 -21.02 1.61 35.08
C ALA A 816 -20.88 0.62 33.92
N ILE A 817 -21.18 -0.65 34.17
CA ILE A 817 -21.24 -1.69 33.15
C ILE A 817 -22.65 -2.26 33.14
N TYR A 818 -23.25 -2.27 31.96
CA TYR A 818 -24.59 -2.77 31.72
C TYR A 818 -24.56 -3.98 30.78
N ASN A 819 -25.53 -4.89 30.92
CA ASN A 819 -25.81 -5.93 29.95
C ASN A 819 -26.93 -5.55 28.97
N ARG A 820 -27.16 -4.25 28.75
CA ARG A 820 -28.14 -3.74 27.79
C ARG A 820 -27.54 -2.65 26.92
N PHE A 821 -28.18 -2.39 25.78
CA PHE A 821 -27.86 -1.29 24.88
C PHE A 821 -28.31 0.07 25.45
N ILE A 822 -27.52 1.10 25.19
CA ILE A 822 -27.83 2.50 25.50
C ILE A 822 -27.83 3.28 24.18
N GLY A 823 -29.01 3.81 23.84
CA GLY A 823 -29.24 4.63 22.65
C GLY A 823 -28.88 6.11 22.83
N VAL A 824 -29.02 6.89 21.76
CA VAL A 824 -28.63 8.32 21.71
C VAL A 824 -29.33 9.15 22.79
N GLU A 825 -30.65 9.02 22.95
CA GLU A 825 -31.42 9.82 23.91
C GLU A 825 -30.95 9.62 25.36
N GLU A 826 -30.70 8.35 25.73
CA GLU A 826 -30.21 8.01 27.05
C GLU A 826 -28.74 8.43 27.24
N ALA A 827 -27.90 8.31 26.22
CA ALA A 827 -26.51 8.80 26.26
C ALA A 827 -26.44 10.30 26.53
N VAL A 828 -27.28 11.10 25.85
CA VAL A 828 -27.41 12.55 26.09
C VAL A 828 -27.89 12.83 27.52
N HIS A 829 -28.86 12.07 28.02
CA HIS A 829 -29.35 12.23 29.39
C HIS A 829 -28.26 11.90 30.43
N LYS A 830 -27.54 10.80 30.25
CA LYS A 830 -26.44 10.37 31.12
C LYS A 830 -25.31 11.39 31.18
N PHE A 831 -24.98 12.00 30.05
CA PHE A 831 -24.00 13.09 30.00
C PHE A 831 -24.41 14.28 30.89
N LYS A 832 -25.68 14.70 30.83
CA LYS A 832 -26.22 15.76 31.69
C LYS A 832 -26.14 15.39 33.18
N LEU A 833 -26.49 14.14 33.51
CA LEU A 833 -26.42 13.65 34.89
C LEU A 833 -25.01 13.68 35.48
N VAL A 834 -23.97 13.33 34.71
CA VAL A 834 -22.59 13.35 35.23
C VAL A 834 -22.02 14.77 35.36
N HIS A 835 -22.64 15.77 34.73
CA HIS A 835 -22.27 17.20 34.82
C HIS A 835 -23.21 18.04 35.69
N GLY A 836 -24.29 17.46 36.24
CA GLY A 836 -25.21 18.15 37.16
C GLY A 836 -26.20 19.11 36.49
N GLU A 837 -26.57 18.85 35.24
CA GLU A 837 -27.55 19.64 34.45
C GLU A 837 -28.98 19.08 34.50
#